data_AF-A0A433KAD2-F1
#
_entry.id   AF-A0A433KAD2-F1
#
_cell.length_a   1.000
_cell.length_b   1.000
_cell.length_c   1.000
_cell.angle_alpha   90.00
_cell.angle_beta   90.00
_cell.angle_gamma   90.00
#
_symmetry.space_group_name_H-M   'P 1'
#
loop_
_entity.id
_entity.type
_entity.pdbx_description
1 polymer ?
#
loop_
_entity_poly.entity_id
_entity_poly.type
_entity_poly.pdbx_seq_one_letter_code
_entity_poly.pdbx_strand_id
1 'polypeptide(L)'
;MSKNALFNLINARNKFAHFEMPDNVHLLERTHKLGTPYFLFELPLKEQLVIGGYRLTNHHLSVYSDAVGKIDYKSQYHYTAYFEKEGIEYRLHVYFDSRDYFFSHPNFAEIQSENEFITVNCQEHDAAFTLLADTATRELVGKLRSFQTMVIKSLEAHYEELEARILVLSANIHLNKNAYIETIKRQKEVLNQIILYSNHPAPIFRKMSWLNMTLANVLTMDAPSAASKEEATSSDKAERVERKSRSSKKGTGYQATHFKHHTVQKSVLAEDVAKDKVAPKESFAAEIQQLKLRTDAYQSMTDEKLITQIEKLYLDVLGLEWTLESKHNYEVTLKDLTNLRILEDRVKQLGIGLLQRALIREHYEQAAQLNSFHSMLPETIALLALQNFKAELLDFLLKHKIIPINFKGFVIANKEYPSLVDYCFKNSTKEFPALKCLNTLVKHGVSLLDIESSSGLPYAAVLLLKQGHPLREVLEQNSGLTVNNPLFYKQLNQVLRLVLDKSTCAPEFKGQVAELILSNQHKIELLKHHIHSNESTKVPFYLEETLGEQMVRQLLDDPQIRFYKQSIERRVTQLIRRLPRVQHKAIAGFTEVNFELISNSLNRIENLAEVPSFEEIKRDVVRQQILILEFVDLRDEAIDKEELLSCVIQLKRKPTRDEKKFIARLNMILIRMGEIEKLLLNREHDPVQAIKDKASASLSEISNENSDLKQFISGLIKESSSSSSDAPRPEIGLAFGVFYNMLETARSDTTANTSGEEPDMTNICRIS
;
A
#
# COMPACT_ATOMS: atom_id res chain seq x y z
N MET A 1 18.25 26.07 -9.66
CA MET A 1 17.12 25.90 -10.60
C MET A 1 16.13 24.97 -9.94
N SER A 2 14.86 25.34 -9.95
CA SER A 2 13.75 24.53 -9.42
C SER A 2 13.80 23.13 -10.01
N LYS A 3 13.81 22.12 -9.12
CA LYS A 3 13.80 20.70 -9.53
C LYS A 3 12.44 20.25 -10.06
N ASN A 4 11.40 21.06 -9.89
CA ASN A 4 10.04 20.72 -10.24
C ASN A 4 9.72 21.10 -11.70
N ALA A 5 9.47 20.09 -12.53
CA ALA A 5 9.21 20.26 -13.96
C ALA A 5 7.88 20.98 -14.22
N LEU A 6 6.86 20.70 -13.40
CA LEU A 6 5.55 21.30 -13.53
C LEU A 6 5.59 22.80 -13.17
N PHE A 7 6.32 23.15 -12.10
CA PHE A 7 6.55 24.55 -11.73
C PHE A 7 7.22 25.33 -12.88
N ASN A 8 8.28 24.77 -13.46
CA ASN A 8 9.01 25.40 -14.57
C ASN A 8 8.10 25.63 -15.78
N LEU A 9 7.24 24.65 -16.09
CA LEU A 9 6.27 24.74 -17.17
C LEU A 9 5.24 25.86 -16.92
N ILE A 10 4.66 25.92 -15.72
CA ILE A 10 3.66 26.95 -15.35
C ILE A 10 4.32 28.34 -15.33
N ASN A 11 5.56 28.45 -14.85
CA ASN A 11 6.30 29.71 -14.87
C ASN A 11 6.58 30.20 -16.30
N ALA A 12 6.79 29.26 -17.23
CA ALA A 12 7.03 29.56 -18.64
C ALA A 12 5.74 29.75 -19.47
N ARG A 13 4.54 29.68 -18.87
CA ARG A 13 3.25 29.71 -19.57
C ARG A 13 3.11 30.85 -20.59
N ASN A 14 3.58 32.05 -20.26
CA ASN A 14 3.49 33.22 -21.15
C ASN A 14 4.36 33.12 -22.42
N LYS A 15 5.30 32.18 -22.47
CA LYS A 15 6.14 31.92 -23.65
C LYS A 15 5.44 31.04 -24.68
N PHE A 16 4.32 30.42 -24.32
CA PHE A 16 3.61 29.46 -25.16
C PHE A 16 2.18 29.93 -25.42
N ALA A 17 1.78 29.98 -26.70
CA ALA A 17 0.47 30.49 -27.10
C ALA A 17 -0.72 29.59 -26.74
N HIS A 18 -0.47 28.34 -26.30
CA HIS A 18 -1.48 27.29 -26.13
C HIS A 18 -1.77 26.91 -24.66
N PHE A 19 -1.36 27.74 -23.70
CA PHE A 19 -1.67 27.48 -22.29
C PHE A 19 -3.10 27.96 -21.96
N GLU A 20 -4.01 27.00 -21.78
CA GLU A 20 -5.39 27.26 -21.37
C GLU A 20 -5.68 26.62 -20.01
N MET A 21 -6.31 27.38 -19.13
CA MET A 21 -6.74 26.92 -17.81
C MET A 21 -8.16 26.32 -17.87
N PRO A 22 -8.49 25.33 -17.01
CA PRO A 22 -9.89 24.96 -16.80
C PRO A 22 -10.74 26.13 -16.33
N ASP A 23 -12.01 26.13 -16.74
CA ASP A 23 -12.99 27.10 -16.28
C ASP A 23 -13.11 27.03 -14.74
N ASN A 24 -13.19 28.19 -14.10
CA ASN A 24 -13.32 28.32 -12.63
C ASN A 24 -12.12 27.84 -11.80
N VAL A 25 -10.92 27.75 -12.40
CA VAL A 25 -9.67 27.55 -11.66
C VAL A 25 -8.85 28.83 -11.68
N HIS A 26 -8.51 29.35 -10.50
CA HIS A 26 -7.71 30.57 -10.35
C HIS A 26 -6.25 30.23 -10.02
N LEU A 27 -5.33 30.73 -10.85
CA LEU A 27 -3.88 30.59 -10.64
C LEU A 27 -3.35 31.80 -9.87
N LEU A 28 -2.75 31.54 -8.71
CA LEU A 28 -2.11 32.53 -7.87
C LEU A 28 -0.62 32.22 -7.70
N GLU A 29 0.20 33.26 -7.75
CA GLU A 29 1.62 33.19 -7.39
C GLU A 29 1.80 33.54 -5.92
N ARG A 30 2.44 32.64 -5.16
CA ARG A 30 2.62 32.78 -3.71
C ARG A 30 4.05 32.43 -3.32
N THR A 31 4.40 32.79 -2.09
CA THR A 31 5.71 32.49 -1.49
C THR A 31 5.48 31.87 -0.13
N HIS A 32 6.07 30.70 0.10
CA HIS A 32 6.00 30.01 1.37
C HIS A 32 6.72 30.80 2.47
N LYS A 33 6.42 30.54 3.75
CA LYS A 33 7.08 31.21 4.91
C LYS A 33 8.62 31.08 4.90
N LEU A 34 9.14 30.02 4.26
CA LEU A 34 10.57 29.77 4.07
C LEU A 34 11.18 30.44 2.83
N GLY A 35 10.42 31.28 2.10
CA GLY A 35 10.88 31.99 0.91
C GLY A 35 10.75 31.20 -0.41
N THR A 36 10.30 29.94 -0.38
CA THR A 36 10.13 29.13 -1.59
C THR A 36 8.91 29.58 -2.39
N PRO A 37 9.06 29.97 -3.67
CA PRO A 37 7.91 30.32 -4.52
C PRO A 37 7.10 29.09 -4.90
N TYR A 38 5.79 29.27 -5.02
CA TYR A 38 4.88 28.22 -5.46
C TYR A 38 3.67 28.81 -6.20
N PHE A 39 3.08 28.00 -7.07
CA PHE A 39 1.81 28.27 -7.70
C PHE A 39 0.70 27.61 -6.90
N LEU A 40 -0.38 28.34 -6.66
CA LEU A 40 -1.60 27.85 -6.02
C LEU A 40 -2.75 27.93 -7.01
N PHE A 41 -3.43 26.80 -7.21
CA PHE A 41 -4.62 26.67 -8.03
C PHE A 41 -5.82 26.50 -7.11
N GLU A 42 -6.64 27.54 -6.96
CA GLU A 42 -7.90 27.43 -6.22
C GLU A 42 -8.87 26.57 -7.03
N LEU A 43 -9.40 25.53 -6.39
CA LEU A 43 -10.29 24.56 -7.02
C LEU A 43 -11.75 24.90 -6.69
N PRO A 44 -12.69 24.65 -7.61
CA PRO A 44 -14.08 25.02 -7.40
C PRO A 44 -14.74 24.13 -6.33
N LEU A 45 -15.31 24.78 -5.30
CA LEU A 45 -16.15 24.14 -4.30
C LEU A 45 -17.49 23.74 -4.93
N LYS A 46 -17.59 22.47 -5.33
CA LYS A 46 -18.83 21.86 -5.79
C LYS A 46 -19.58 21.30 -4.57
N GLU A 47 -20.65 21.99 -4.17
CA GLU A 47 -21.61 21.57 -3.12
C GLU A 47 -21.04 21.42 -1.69
N GLN A 48 -21.92 21.24 -0.69
CA GLN A 48 -21.54 21.01 0.71
C GLN A 48 -21.06 19.56 0.89
N LEU A 49 -19.81 19.30 0.53
CA LEU A 49 -19.20 17.97 0.66
C LEU A 49 -18.84 17.65 2.12
N VAL A 50 -19.26 16.48 2.61
CA VAL A 50 -18.98 16.03 3.99
C VAL A 50 -18.38 14.61 3.98
N ILE A 51 -17.26 14.41 4.67
CA ILE A 51 -16.63 13.08 4.84
C ILE A 51 -16.50 12.84 6.34
N GLY A 52 -17.09 11.77 6.90
CA GLY A 52 -16.93 11.46 8.34
C GLY A 52 -17.38 12.57 9.31
N GLY A 53 -18.30 13.44 8.89
CA GLY A 53 -18.72 14.63 9.65
C GLY A 53 -17.82 15.86 9.46
N TYR A 54 -16.75 15.76 8.69
CA TYR A 54 -15.88 16.87 8.31
C TYR A 54 -16.42 17.55 7.05
N ARG A 55 -16.87 18.79 7.15
CA ARG A 55 -17.39 19.59 6.04
C ARG A 55 -16.26 20.28 5.29
N LEU A 56 -16.15 20.06 3.98
CA LEU A 56 -15.17 20.72 3.13
C LEU A 56 -15.47 22.23 3.03
N THR A 57 -14.51 23.09 3.38
CA THR A 57 -14.67 24.55 3.35
C THR A 57 -13.87 25.21 2.24
N ASN A 58 -12.70 24.66 1.90
CA ASN A 58 -11.85 25.15 0.81
C ASN A 58 -10.92 24.04 0.34
N HIS A 59 -10.46 24.10 -0.91
CA HIS A 59 -9.41 23.24 -1.41
C HIS A 59 -8.64 23.85 -2.58
N HIS A 60 -7.39 23.46 -2.72
CA HIS A 60 -6.50 23.95 -3.75
C HIS A 60 -5.43 22.91 -4.12
N LEU A 61 -4.78 23.12 -5.26
CA LEU A 61 -3.58 22.38 -5.66
C LEU A 61 -2.38 23.33 -5.61
N SER A 62 -1.28 22.88 -5.02
CA SER A 62 -0.05 23.66 -4.93
C SER A 62 1.11 22.98 -5.67
N VAL A 63 1.88 23.78 -6.41
CA VAL A 63 3.07 23.36 -7.16
C VAL A 63 4.26 24.21 -6.72
N TYR A 64 5.20 23.61 -6.00
CA TYR A 64 6.36 24.32 -5.43
C TYR A 64 7.55 24.31 -6.37
N SER A 65 8.35 25.38 -6.34
CA SER A 65 9.61 25.43 -7.10
C SER A 65 10.62 24.39 -6.61
N ASP A 66 10.69 24.22 -5.30
CA ASP A 66 11.64 23.35 -4.60
C ASP A 66 10.96 22.66 -3.40
N ALA A 67 11.53 21.53 -2.98
CA ALA A 67 11.04 20.79 -1.83
C ALA A 67 11.17 21.60 -0.54
N VAL A 68 10.06 21.81 0.16
CA VAL A 68 10.02 22.54 1.43
C VAL A 68 10.28 21.61 2.62
N GLY A 69 9.84 20.35 2.51
CA GLY A 69 10.08 19.29 3.49
C GLY A 69 10.55 17.97 2.86
N LYS A 70 10.79 16.96 3.73
CA LYS A 70 11.28 15.63 3.31
C LYS A 70 10.33 14.90 2.35
N ILE A 71 9.02 15.10 2.53
CA ILE A 71 7.98 14.47 1.69
C ILE A 71 7.94 15.12 0.30
N ASP A 72 8.23 16.42 0.22
CA ASP A 72 8.15 17.20 -1.03
C ASP A 72 9.23 16.83 -2.04
N TYR A 73 10.32 16.17 -1.64
CA TYR A 73 11.37 15.76 -2.58
C TYR A 73 10.88 14.80 -3.68
N LYS A 74 9.83 14.04 -3.41
CA LYS A 74 9.21 13.12 -4.37
C LYS A 74 7.94 13.69 -5.00
N SER A 75 7.44 14.81 -4.47
CA SER A 75 6.18 15.41 -4.90
C SER A 75 6.42 16.37 -6.07
N GLN A 76 5.62 16.26 -7.13
CA GLN A 76 5.50 17.33 -8.13
C GLN A 76 4.44 18.35 -7.74
N TYR A 77 3.36 17.92 -7.08
CA TYR A 77 2.33 18.79 -6.56
C TYR A 77 1.60 18.10 -5.41
N HIS A 78 0.89 18.88 -4.62
CA HIS A 78 0.00 18.36 -3.60
C HIS A 78 -1.35 19.04 -3.63
N TYR A 79 -2.36 18.26 -3.29
CA TYR A 79 -3.71 18.72 -3.04
C TYR A 79 -3.85 19.03 -1.55
N THR A 80 -4.42 20.20 -1.26
CA THR A 80 -4.73 20.65 0.10
C THR A 80 -6.21 20.91 0.19
N ALA A 81 -6.85 20.36 1.22
CA ALA A 81 -8.24 20.65 1.55
C ALA A 81 -8.37 21.05 3.02
N TYR A 82 -9.27 21.98 3.27
CA TYR A 82 -9.65 22.44 4.60
C TYR A 82 -11.03 21.93 4.92
N PHE A 83 -11.17 21.40 6.13
CA PHE A 83 -12.43 20.90 6.63
C PHE A 83 -12.78 21.55 7.96
N GLU A 84 -14.06 21.58 8.29
CA GLU A 84 -14.58 22.06 9.56
C GLU A 84 -15.44 20.97 10.20
N LYS A 85 -15.27 20.76 11.50
CA LYS A 85 -16.14 19.91 12.32
C LYS A 85 -16.27 20.52 13.71
N GLU A 86 -17.50 20.77 14.14
CA GLU A 86 -17.80 21.31 15.48
C GLU A 86 -17.04 22.63 15.80
N GLY A 87 -16.83 23.46 14.77
CA GLY A 87 -16.09 24.72 14.89
C GLY A 87 -14.56 24.59 14.90
N ILE A 88 -14.02 23.37 14.80
CA ILE A 88 -12.59 23.09 14.70
C ILE A 88 -12.20 22.93 13.22
N GLU A 89 -11.10 23.55 12.82
CA GLU A 89 -10.55 23.46 11.47
C GLU A 89 -9.52 22.34 11.33
N TYR A 90 -9.57 21.65 10.21
CA TYR A 90 -8.68 20.55 9.85
C TYR A 90 -8.10 20.77 8.46
N ARG A 91 -6.90 20.24 8.23
CA ARG A 91 -6.21 20.29 6.95
C ARG A 91 -5.83 18.89 6.49
N LEU A 92 -6.19 18.60 5.25
CA LEU A 92 -5.78 17.42 4.51
C LEU A 92 -4.68 17.79 3.51
N HIS A 93 -3.59 17.05 3.48
CA HIS A 93 -2.57 17.10 2.44
C HIS A 93 -2.43 15.75 1.74
N VAL A 94 -2.47 15.77 0.41
CA VAL A 94 -2.29 14.57 -0.43
C VAL A 94 -1.21 14.85 -1.48
N TYR A 95 -0.17 14.03 -1.51
CA TYR A 95 1.02 14.27 -2.34
C TYR A 95 1.07 13.37 -3.57
N PHE A 96 1.37 13.98 -4.72
CA PHE A 96 1.46 13.31 -6.01
C PHE A 96 2.88 13.36 -6.57
N ASP A 97 3.34 12.25 -7.14
CA ASP A 97 4.65 12.15 -7.79
C ASP A 97 4.64 12.67 -9.24
N SER A 98 5.74 12.45 -9.95
CA SER A 98 5.88 12.89 -11.35
C SER A 98 5.09 12.10 -12.37
N ARG A 99 4.46 11.00 -11.96
CA ARG A 99 3.55 10.18 -12.77
C ARG A 99 2.10 10.32 -12.30
N ASP A 100 1.82 11.35 -11.49
CA ASP A 100 0.49 11.63 -10.93
C ASP A 100 -0.02 10.54 -9.99
N TYR A 101 0.92 9.80 -9.38
CA TYR A 101 0.64 8.74 -8.43
C TYR A 101 0.78 9.24 -7.00
N PHE A 102 -0.18 8.86 -6.15
CA PHE A 102 -0.03 8.98 -4.70
C PHE A 102 1.16 8.16 -4.24
N PHE A 103 2.05 8.75 -3.46
CA PHE A 103 3.21 8.03 -2.90
C PHE A 103 3.23 8.04 -1.36
N SER A 104 2.25 8.69 -0.72
CA SER A 104 2.04 8.68 0.72
C SER A 104 0.55 8.57 1.04
N HIS A 105 0.24 8.12 2.26
CA HIS A 105 -1.12 8.23 2.79
C HIS A 105 -1.54 9.71 2.89
N PRO A 106 -2.84 10.01 2.79
CA PRO A 106 -3.36 11.33 3.08
C PRO A 106 -2.96 11.77 4.49
N ASN A 107 -2.39 12.97 4.62
CA ASN A 107 -2.01 13.53 5.92
C ASN A 107 -3.12 14.47 6.39
N PHE A 108 -3.85 14.05 7.41
CA PHE A 108 -4.93 14.81 8.00
C PHE A 108 -4.54 15.31 9.39
N ALA A 109 -4.72 16.60 9.63
CA ALA A 109 -4.32 17.24 10.89
C ALA A 109 -5.31 18.31 11.33
N GLU A 110 -5.50 18.44 12.63
CA GLU A 110 -6.18 19.56 13.27
C GLU A 110 -5.29 20.81 13.21
N ILE A 111 -5.89 21.98 12.99
CA ILE A 111 -5.22 23.28 12.98
C ILE A 111 -5.44 23.95 14.33
N GLN A 112 -4.41 24.00 15.19
CA GLN A 112 -4.51 24.72 16.47
C GLN A 112 -4.10 26.19 16.35
N SER A 113 -3.10 26.46 15.52
CA SER A 113 -2.64 27.80 15.19
C SER A 113 -1.98 27.80 13.80
N GLU A 114 -1.57 28.97 13.30
CA GLU A 114 -0.99 29.11 11.96
C GLU A 114 0.18 28.16 11.64
N ASN A 115 0.88 27.63 12.65
CA ASN A 115 2.04 26.74 12.48
C ASN A 115 1.97 25.47 13.34
N GLU A 116 0.88 25.23 14.07
CA GLU A 116 0.73 24.08 14.96
C GLU A 116 -0.34 23.14 14.45
N PHE A 117 0.09 21.93 14.08
CA PHE A 117 -0.74 20.91 13.47
C PHE A 117 -0.64 19.60 14.25
N ILE A 118 -1.79 19.04 14.64
CA ILE A 118 -1.84 17.75 15.33
C ILE A 118 -2.39 16.71 14.36
N THR A 119 -1.59 15.70 14.04
CA THR A 119 -2.02 14.60 13.15
C THR A 119 -3.20 13.86 13.76
N VAL A 120 -4.27 13.71 12.98
CA VAL A 120 -5.47 12.97 13.35
C VAL A 120 -5.43 11.62 12.64
N ASN A 121 -5.64 10.52 13.38
CA ASN A 121 -5.78 9.21 12.75
C ASN A 121 -7.12 9.14 12.01
N CYS A 122 -7.06 9.18 10.68
CA CYS A 122 -8.22 9.14 9.81
C CYS A 122 -8.16 7.97 8.81
N GLN A 123 -7.53 6.85 9.17
CA GLN A 123 -7.37 5.71 8.26
C GLN A 123 -8.69 5.22 7.65
N GLU A 124 -9.80 5.36 8.36
CA GLU A 124 -11.14 5.03 7.85
C GLU A 124 -11.65 5.99 6.76
N HIS A 125 -11.03 7.15 6.57
CA HIS A 125 -11.35 8.15 5.57
C HIS A 125 -10.33 8.19 4.42
N ASP A 126 -9.19 7.50 4.52
CA ASP A 126 -8.09 7.53 3.55
C ASP A 126 -8.57 7.37 2.09
N ALA A 127 -9.43 6.40 1.82
CA ALA A 127 -9.94 6.14 0.48
C ALA A 127 -10.83 7.28 -0.04
N ALA A 128 -11.69 7.85 0.82
CA ALA A 128 -12.54 8.98 0.47
C ALA A 128 -11.72 10.26 0.23
N PHE A 129 -10.71 10.52 1.06
CA PHE A 129 -9.78 11.63 0.88
C PHE A 129 -8.94 11.49 -0.39
N THR A 130 -8.47 10.28 -0.70
CA THR A 130 -7.75 9.99 -1.95
C THR A 130 -8.66 10.22 -3.16
N LEU A 131 -9.90 9.72 -3.12
CA LEU A 131 -10.88 9.92 -4.18
C LEU A 131 -11.23 11.40 -4.39
N LEU A 132 -11.37 12.16 -3.30
CA LEU A 132 -11.59 13.60 -3.34
C LEU A 132 -10.42 14.30 -4.05
N ALA A 133 -9.18 14.03 -3.63
CA ALA A 133 -7.98 14.62 -4.22
C ALA A 133 -7.82 14.25 -5.70
N ASP A 134 -8.01 12.98 -6.06
CA ASP A 134 -7.95 12.50 -7.45
C ASP A 134 -8.99 13.22 -8.30
N THR A 135 -10.26 13.24 -7.86
CA THR A 135 -11.36 13.84 -8.63
C THR A 135 -11.19 15.34 -8.79
N ALA A 136 -10.78 16.05 -7.74
CA ALA A 136 -10.66 17.51 -7.75
C ALA A 136 -9.50 18.00 -8.63
N THR A 137 -8.43 17.21 -8.78
CA THR A 137 -7.22 17.62 -9.49
C THR A 137 -7.12 17.08 -10.92
N ARG A 138 -7.85 16.00 -11.25
CA ARG A 138 -7.73 15.26 -12.51
C ARG A 138 -7.76 16.13 -13.77
N GLU A 139 -8.76 17.01 -13.89
CA GLU A 139 -8.92 17.84 -15.09
C GLU A 139 -7.75 18.82 -15.26
N LEU A 140 -7.41 19.55 -14.18
CA LEU A 140 -6.32 20.52 -14.18
C LEU A 140 -4.99 19.85 -14.51
N VAL A 141 -4.66 18.77 -13.80
CA VAL A 141 -3.40 18.04 -14.00
C VAL A 141 -3.36 17.44 -15.41
N GLY A 142 -4.47 16.87 -15.90
CA GLY A 142 -4.57 16.34 -17.26
C GLY A 142 -4.25 17.39 -18.34
N LYS A 143 -4.76 18.62 -18.19
CA LYS A 143 -4.41 19.74 -19.10
C LYS A 143 -2.93 20.12 -18.99
N LEU A 144 -2.41 20.26 -17.77
CA LEU A 144 -1.00 20.59 -17.55
C LEU A 144 -0.05 19.53 -18.14
N ARG A 145 -0.39 18.24 -18.00
CA ARG A 145 0.39 17.13 -18.56
C ARG A 145 0.33 17.09 -20.08
N SER A 146 -0.86 17.28 -20.66
CA SER A 146 -1.02 17.37 -22.12
C SER A 146 -0.17 18.49 -22.70
N PHE A 147 -0.17 19.65 -22.04
CA PHE A 147 0.68 20.78 -22.40
C PHE A 147 2.17 20.48 -22.23
N GLN A 148 2.57 19.83 -21.13
CA GLN A 148 3.96 19.38 -20.90
C GLN A 148 4.44 18.45 -22.03
N THR A 149 3.63 17.45 -22.39
CA THR A 149 3.95 16.51 -23.46
C THR A 149 4.08 17.21 -24.82
N MET A 150 3.21 18.17 -25.12
CA MET A 150 3.31 18.97 -26.35
C MET A 150 4.65 19.74 -26.41
N VAL A 151 5.02 20.44 -25.34
CA VAL A 151 6.27 21.21 -25.26
C VAL A 151 7.49 20.29 -25.40
N ILE A 152 7.52 19.17 -24.68
CA ILE A 152 8.63 18.20 -24.76
C ILE A 152 8.75 17.64 -26.18
N LYS A 153 7.66 17.19 -26.81
CA LYS A 153 7.69 16.66 -28.18
C LYS A 153 8.20 17.69 -29.18
N SER A 154 7.82 18.96 -29.03
CA SER A 154 8.32 20.04 -29.89
C SER A 154 9.84 20.25 -29.72
N LEU A 155 10.35 20.19 -28.50
CA LEU A 155 11.78 20.33 -28.22
C LEU A 155 12.58 19.10 -28.69
N GLU A 156 12.04 17.90 -28.55
CA GLU A 156 12.63 16.66 -29.05
C GLU A 156 12.74 16.68 -30.58
N ALA A 157 11.69 17.08 -31.29
CA ALA A 157 11.72 17.25 -32.75
C ALA A 157 12.78 18.28 -33.17
N HIS A 158 12.91 19.40 -32.45
CA HIS A 158 13.94 20.39 -32.74
C HIS A 158 15.36 19.86 -32.46
N TYR A 159 15.54 19.05 -31.42
CA TYR A 159 16.81 18.39 -31.15
C TYR A 159 17.17 17.39 -32.26
N GLU A 160 16.22 16.57 -32.73
CA GLU A 160 16.42 15.60 -33.82
C GLU A 160 16.83 16.31 -35.13
N GLU A 161 16.23 17.45 -35.44
CA GLU A 161 16.61 18.29 -36.58
C GLU A 161 18.08 18.74 -36.47
N LEU A 162 18.50 19.21 -35.28
CA LEU A 162 19.88 19.61 -35.02
C LEU A 162 20.84 18.42 -35.07
N GLU A 163 20.42 17.22 -34.63
CA GLU A 163 21.22 15.99 -34.71
C GLU A 163 21.43 15.56 -36.16
N ALA A 164 20.39 15.59 -36.99
CA ALA A 164 20.50 15.35 -38.43
C ALA A 164 21.46 16.34 -39.10
N ARG A 165 21.41 17.62 -38.70
CA ARG A 165 22.34 18.65 -39.19
C ARG A 165 23.79 18.39 -38.78
N ILE A 166 24.03 17.94 -37.55
CA ILE A 166 25.36 17.58 -37.07
C ILE A 166 25.96 16.43 -37.87
N LEU A 167 25.15 15.42 -38.23
CA LEU A 167 25.61 14.29 -39.04
C LEU A 167 26.14 14.77 -40.40
N VAL A 168 25.44 15.68 -41.07
CA VAL A 168 25.89 16.26 -42.34
C VAL A 168 27.17 17.08 -42.15
N LEU A 169 27.23 17.92 -41.12
CA LEU A 169 28.41 18.75 -40.85
C LEU A 169 29.64 17.91 -40.46
N SER A 170 29.41 16.75 -39.83
CA SER A 170 30.46 15.82 -39.39
C SER A 170 31.20 15.13 -40.53
N ALA A 171 30.62 15.08 -41.75
CA ALA A 171 31.27 14.48 -42.91
C ALA A 171 32.57 15.20 -43.30
N ASN A 172 32.68 16.50 -43.00
CA ASN A 172 33.91 17.26 -43.14
C ASN A 172 34.04 18.32 -42.03
N ILE A 173 34.33 17.85 -40.81
CA ILE A 173 34.42 18.69 -39.60
C ILE A 173 35.41 19.85 -39.78
N HIS A 174 36.51 19.65 -40.52
CA HIS A 174 37.52 20.70 -40.71
C HIS A 174 36.98 21.90 -41.50
N LEU A 175 36.20 21.68 -42.55
CA LEU A 175 35.55 22.77 -43.32
C LEU A 175 34.35 23.36 -42.57
N ASN A 176 33.66 22.55 -41.77
CA ASN A 176 32.40 22.92 -41.13
C ASN A 176 32.53 23.27 -39.64
N LYS A 177 33.76 23.42 -39.10
CA LYS A 177 34.05 23.49 -37.66
C LYS A 177 33.15 24.48 -36.90
N ASN A 178 33.04 25.71 -37.40
CA ASN A 178 32.25 26.75 -36.73
C ASN A 178 30.74 26.44 -36.73
N ALA A 179 30.20 25.99 -37.86
CA ALA A 179 28.80 25.60 -37.98
C ALA A 179 28.49 24.36 -37.09
N TYR A 180 29.44 23.43 -36.99
CA TYR A 180 29.35 22.25 -36.13
C TYR A 180 29.30 22.63 -34.65
N ILE A 181 30.22 23.49 -34.19
CA ILE A 181 30.25 24.01 -32.82
C ILE A 181 28.96 24.74 -32.48
N GLU A 182 28.50 25.62 -33.36
CA GLU A 182 27.26 26.37 -33.14
C GLU A 182 26.04 25.44 -33.05
N THR A 183 25.98 24.40 -33.88
CA THR A 183 24.89 23.41 -33.82
C THR A 183 24.93 22.62 -32.51
N ILE A 184 26.12 22.24 -31.99
CA ILE A 184 26.25 21.63 -30.66
C ILE A 184 25.78 22.57 -29.55
N LYS A 185 26.13 23.86 -29.60
CA LYS A 185 25.67 24.84 -28.61
C LYS A 185 24.15 24.92 -28.58
N ARG A 186 23.51 24.96 -29.75
CA ARG A 186 22.04 24.94 -29.86
C ARG A 186 21.44 23.64 -29.34
N GLN A 187 22.03 22.48 -29.64
CA GLN A 187 21.58 21.23 -29.06
C GLN A 187 21.62 21.26 -27.53
N LYS A 188 22.70 21.78 -26.95
CA LYS A 188 22.80 21.94 -25.49
C LYS A 188 21.71 22.87 -24.94
N GLU A 189 21.40 23.96 -25.63
CA GLU A 189 20.32 24.86 -25.23
C GLU A 189 18.95 24.14 -25.25
N VAL A 190 18.66 23.40 -26.32
CA VAL A 190 17.43 22.61 -26.42
C VAL A 190 17.37 21.54 -25.34
N LEU A 191 18.44 20.78 -25.12
CA LEU A 191 18.49 19.77 -24.06
C LEU A 191 18.33 20.38 -22.66
N ASN A 192 18.86 21.58 -22.40
CA ASN A 192 18.64 22.30 -21.15
C ASN A 192 17.16 22.65 -20.96
N GLN A 193 16.46 23.04 -22.02
CA GLN A 193 15.01 23.26 -21.96
C GLN A 193 14.24 21.96 -21.70
N ILE A 194 14.62 20.86 -22.35
CA ILE A 194 14.00 19.55 -22.08
C ILE A 194 14.24 19.13 -20.62
N ILE A 195 15.45 19.33 -20.08
CA ILE A 195 15.75 19.05 -18.65
C ILE A 195 14.82 19.84 -17.73
N LEU A 196 14.51 21.11 -18.04
CA LEU A 196 13.65 21.95 -17.20
C LEU A 196 12.21 21.45 -17.13
N TYR A 197 11.70 20.86 -18.21
CA TYR A 197 10.31 20.42 -18.32
C TYR A 197 10.14 18.91 -18.22
N SER A 198 11.21 18.11 -18.15
CA SER A 198 11.13 16.65 -18.10
C SER A 198 11.05 16.13 -16.66
N ASN A 199 10.17 15.15 -16.45
CA ASN A 199 10.09 14.39 -15.20
C ASN A 199 11.27 13.41 -15.01
N HIS A 200 12.00 13.09 -16.09
CA HIS A 200 13.09 12.12 -16.09
C HIS A 200 14.33 12.70 -16.79
N PRO A 201 15.06 13.63 -16.15
CA PRO A 201 16.18 14.32 -16.81
C PRO A 201 17.47 13.49 -16.91
N ALA A 202 17.57 12.35 -16.21
CA ALA A 202 18.80 11.54 -16.16
C ALA A 202 19.35 11.10 -17.54
N PRO A 203 18.53 10.58 -18.48
CA PRO A 203 19.01 10.26 -19.83
C PRO A 203 19.50 11.49 -20.60
N ILE A 204 18.95 12.66 -20.31
CA ILE A 204 19.30 13.91 -20.99
C ILE A 204 20.63 14.46 -20.47
N PHE A 205 20.90 14.35 -19.16
CA PHE A 205 22.19 14.71 -18.59
C PHE A 205 23.35 13.91 -19.21
N ARG A 206 23.13 12.64 -19.53
CA ARG A 206 24.12 11.82 -20.26
C ARG A 206 24.39 12.39 -21.66
N LYS A 207 23.34 12.69 -22.42
CA LYS A 207 23.48 13.35 -23.74
C LYS A 207 24.23 14.69 -23.62
N MET A 208 23.94 15.47 -22.58
CA MET A 208 24.61 16.74 -22.31
C MET A 208 26.11 16.57 -22.02
N SER A 209 26.47 15.59 -21.17
CA SER A 209 27.87 15.25 -20.87
C SER A 209 28.63 14.90 -22.15
N TRP A 210 28.02 14.08 -23.01
CA TRP A 210 28.58 13.71 -24.30
C TRP A 210 28.78 14.91 -25.24
N LEU A 211 27.81 15.84 -25.32
CA LEU A 211 27.96 17.07 -26.10
C LEU A 211 29.08 17.96 -25.55
N ASN A 212 29.28 18.02 -24.23
CA ASN A 212 30.37 18.76 -23.62
C ASN A 212 31.74 18.18 -24.00
N MET A 213 31.90 16.86 -23.96
CA MET A 213 33.14 16.19 -24.37
C MET A 213 33.42 16.39 -25.86
N THR A 214 32.40 16.22 -26.70
CA THR A 214 32.49 16.44 -28.15
C THR A 214 32.89 17.88 -28.47
N LEU A 215 32.28 18.86 -27.78
CA LEU A 215 32.62 20.27 -27.94
C LEU A 215 34.08 20.56 -27.55
N ALA A 216 34.54 20.03 -26.42
CA ALA A 216 35.92 20.21 -25.97
C ALA A 216 36.92 19.66 -27.00
N ASN A 217 36.66 18.46 -27.53
CA ASN A 217 37.52 17.81 -28.53
C ASN A 217 37.55 18.56 -29.86
N VAL A 218 36.40 19.06 -30.34
CA VAL A 218 36.34 19.81 -31.60
C VAL A 218 37.01 21.18 -31.47
N LEU A 219 36.93 21.82 -30.31
CA LEU A 219 37.63 23.08 -30.05
C LEU A 219 39.15 22.90 -30.17
N THR A 220 39.69 21.78 -29.66
CA THR A 220 41.12 21.44 -29.71
C THR A 220 41.60 20.87 -31.05
N MET A 221 40.70 20.61 -32.02
CA MET A 221 41.13 20.16 -33.36
C MET A 221 41.80 21.31 -34.12
N ASP A 222 43.05 21.13 -34.49
CA ASP A 222 43.78 22.09 -35.34
C ASP A 222 43.17 22.16 -36.75
N ALA A 223 43.25 23.35 -37.37
CA ALA A 223 42.93 23.51 -38.78
C ALA A 223 43.93 22.69 -39.60
N PRO A 224 43.50 21.98 -40.67
CA PRO A 224 44.43 21.25 -41.50
C PRO A 224 45.45 22.25 -42.05
N SER A 225 46.71 22.07 -41.66
CA SER A 225 47.84 22.82 -42.21
C SER A 225 47.77 22.74 -43.73
N ALA A 226 47.85 23.89 -44.40
CA ALA A 226 47.72 24.03 -45.85
C ALA A 226 48.83 23.32 -46.67
N ALA A 227 49.63 22.45 -46.04
CA ALA A 227 50.77 21.77 -46.63
C ALA A 227 50.44 20.48 -47.42
N SER A 228 49.16 20.08 -47.54
CA SER A 228 48.75 18.89 -48.32
C SER A 228 47.92 19.21 -49.58
N LYS A 229 48.19 20.36 -50.22
CA LYS A 229 47.60 20.76 -51.51
C LYS A 229 48.55 20.59 -52.71
N GLU A 230 49.54 19.71 -52.63
CA GLU A 230 50.34 19.29 -53.79
C GLU A 230 50.24 17.78 -53.98
N GLU A 231 49.10 17.30 -54.49
CA GLU A 231 49.02 16.09 -55.33
C GLU A 231 47.58 15.92 -55.83
N ALA A 232 47.10 16.88 -56.62
CA ALA A 232 45.86 16.71 -57.39
C ALA A 232 45.93 17.49 -58.71
N THR A 233 46.98 17.23 -59.49
CA THR A 233 47.00 17.53 -60.93
C THR A 233 47.78 16.44 -61.66
N SER A 234 47.10 15.38 -62.11
CA SER A 234 47.09 15.07 -63.55
C SER A 234 45.86 14.22 -63.86
N SER A 235 45.00 14.76 -64.72
CA SER A 235 43.96 14.00 -65.39
C SER A 235 44.54 13.43 -66.68
N ASP A 236 43.88 12.36 -67.13
CA ASP A 236 43.84 11.84 -68.50
C ASP A 236 45.06 11.11 -69.05
N LYS A 237 44.95 9.77 -69.05
CA LYS A 237 44.81 9.02 -70.32
C LYS A 237 44.24 7.62 -70.09
N ALA A 238 43.12 7.36 -70.76
CA ALA A 238 42.62 6.03 -71.04
C ALA A 238 43.48 5.35 -72.11
N GLU A 239 43.85 4.08 -71.91
CA GLU A 239 43.76 3.02 -72.94
C GLU A 239 44.19 1.64 -72.39
N ARG A 240 43.20 0.74 -72.32
CA ARG A 240 43.14 -0.56 -73.01
C ARG A 240 44.37 -1.52 -73.01
N VAL A 241 44.04 -2.80 -72.77
CA VAL A 241 44.64 -4.05 -73.31
C VAL A 241 45.50 -4.92 -72.37
N GLU A 242 44.88 -6.03 -71.98
CA GLU A 242 45.34 -7.44 -71.90
C GLU A 242 46.64 -7.91 -71.23
N ARG A 243 46.48 -9.12 -70.64
CA ARG A 243 47.34 -10.34 -70.67
C ARG A 243 48.13 -10.73 -69.42
N LYS A 244 47.55 -11.74 -68.74
CA LYS A 244 48.12 -13.07 -68.40
C LYS A 244 49.64 -13.17 -68.14
N SER A 245 50.00 -13.70 -66.97
CA SER A 245 50.72 -14.98 -66.73
C SER A 245 51.27 -14.99 -65.28
N ARG A 246 50.86 -15.90 -64.38
CA ARG A 246 51.34 -17.29 -64.10
C ARG A 246 52.84 -17.47 -63.83
N SER A 247 53.08 -18.28 -62.78
CA SER A 247 54.31 -19.03 -62.40
C SER A 247 55.16 -18.33 -61.31
N SER A 248 55.40 -18.84 -60.09
CA SER A 248 55.71 -20.15 -59.48
C SER A 248 57.20 -20.33 -59.13
N LYS A 249 57.44 -20.91 -57.93
CA LYS A 249 58.68 -21.49 -57.33
C LYS A 249 59.56 -20.52 -56.51
N LYS A 250 59.75 -20.74 -55.19
CA LYS A 250 60.38 -21.83 -54.39
C LYS A 250 61.92 -21.75 -54.32
N GLY A 251 62.44 -21.76 -53.09
CA GLY A 251 63.81 -22.15 -52.69
C GLY A 251 64.24 -21.38 -51.42
N THR A 252 64.06 -21.86 -50.18
CA THR A 252 64.85 -22.84 -49.39
C THR A 252 66.37 -22.68 -49.44
N GLY A 253 67.01 -22.49 -48.27
CA GLY A 253 68.44 -22.76 -48.10
C GLY A 253 69.11 -22.13 -46.86
N TYR A 254 69.33 -22.97 -45.84
CA TYR A 254 70.25 -22.87 -44.69
C TYR A 254 71.69 -22.38 -45.07
N GLN A 255 72.68 -22.03 -44.22
CA GLN A 255 73.02 -22.32 -42.81
C GLN A 255 74.25 -21.45 -42.37
N ALA A 256 74.39 -21.23 -41.04
CA ALA A 256 75.61 -21.22 -40.19
C ALA A 256 76.91 -20.53 -40.66
N THR A 257 77.58 -19.73 -39.82
CA THR A 257 78.54 -20.18 -38.77
C THR A 257 78.93 -18.99 -37.86
N HIS A 258 78.75 -19.07 -36.54
CA HIS A 258 79.77 -19.39 -35.51
C HIS A 258 81.00 -18.47 -35.45
N PHE A 259 81.10 -17.63 -34.40
CA PHE A 259 82.30 -17.55 -33.53
C PHE A 259 81.92 -17.11 -32.10
N LYS A 260 82.28 -18.00 -31.16
CA LYS A 260 82.40 -17.89 -29.69
C LYS A 260 83.62 -17.01 -29.35
N HIS A 261 83.97 -16.53 -28.15
CA HIS A 261 83.53 -16.46 -26.74
C HIS A 261 84.59 -15.51 -26.10
N HIS A 262 84.26 -14.65 -25.13
CA HIS A 262 84.68 -14.82 -23.73
C HIS A 262 84.39 -13.59 -22.83
N THR A 263 84.01 -13.97 -21.63
CA THR A 263 83.74 -13.31 -20.35
C THR A 263 84.94 -12.57 -19.74
N VAL A 264 84.69 -11.53 -18.91
CA VAL A 264 84.88 -11.51 -17.44
C VAL A 264 84.80 -10.07 -16.87
N GLN A 265 83.85 -9.90 -15.94
CA GLN A 265 83.78 -9.12 -14.68
C GLN A 265 84.42 -7.72 -14.48
N LYS A 266 83.57 -6.86 -13.90
CA LYS A 266 83.67 -6.16 -12.57
C LYS A 266 83.84 -4.62 -12.55
N SER A 267 82.95 -4.03 -11.74
CA SER A 267 83.07 -2.78 -10.94
C SER A 267 82.85 -1.46 -11.68
N VAL A 268 82.38 -0.34 -11.12
CA VAL A 268 81.69 0.07 -9.88
C VAL A 268 81.34 1.56 -10.13
N LEU A 269 80.16 2.02 -9.68
CA LEU A 269 79.74 3.41 -9.41
C LEU A 269 79.41 4.43 -10.54
N ALA A 270 78.32 5.16 -10.25
CA ALA A 270 77.86 6.47 -10.76
C ALA A 270 77.32 6.49 -12.21
N GLU A 271 76.19 7.12 -12.57
CA GLU A 271 75.48 8.24 -11.96
C GLU A 271 74.06 8.33 -12.56
N ASP A 272 73.15 8.90 -11.77
CA ASP A 272 71.75 9.15 -12.06
C ASP A 272 71.49 9.94 -13.35
N VAL A 273 70.69 9.38 -14.26
CA VAL A 273 69.76 10.19 -15.09
C VAL A 273 68.43 9.44 -15.20
N ALA A 274 67.42 10.05 -14.59
CA ALA A 274 66.02 9.67 -14.57
C ALA A 274 65.51 9.19 -15.94
N LYS A 275 65.09 7.92 -15.99
CA LYS A 275 63.99 7.49 -16.84
C LYS A 275 62.91 6.97 -15.92
N ASP A 276 62.09 7.90 -15.42
CA ASP A 276 60.73 7.58 -14.99
C ASP A 276 60.06 6.88 -16.17
N LYS A 277 59.96 5.56 -16.05
CA LYS A 277 59.01 4.76 -16.83
C LYS A 277 57.63 5.20 -16.38
N VAL A 278 57.09 6.23 -17.03
CA VAL A 278 55.65 6.49 -17.03
C VAL A 278 55.00 5.17 -17.44
N ALA A 279 54.23 4.59 -16.52
CA ALA A 279 53.48 3.37 -16.77
C ALA A 279 52.73 3.51 -18.12
N PRO A 280 52.72 2.48 -18.98
CA PRO A 280 52.05 2.59 -20.27
C PRO A 280 50.59 3.00 -20.02
N LYS A 281 50.19 4.17 -20.54
CA LYS A 281 48.80 4.62 -20.49
C LYS A 281 47.94 3.50 -21.09
N GLU A 282 47.08 2.90 -20.28
CA GLU A 282 46.10 1.92 -20.75
C GLU A 282 45.28 2.57 -21.87
N SER A 283 45.24 1.93 -23.04
CA SER A 283 44.54 2.49 -24.20
C SER A 283 43.05 2.28 -24.04
N PHE A 284 42.30 3.37 -23.89
CA PHE A 284 40.84 3.37 -23.78
C PHE A 284 40.16 2.64 -24.96
N ALA A 285 40.74 2.76 -26.16
CA ALA A 285 40.29 2.06 -27.35
C ALA A 285 40.43 0.53 -27.24
N ALA A 286 41.46 0.03 -26.54
CA ALA A 286 41.68 -1.39 -26.34
C ALA A 286 40.63 -2.01 -25.40
N GLU A 287 40.23 -1.30 -24.35
CA GLU A 287 39.16 -1.74 -23.45
C GLU A 287 37.80 -1.81 -24.16
N ILE A 288 37.45 -0.79 -24.96
CA ILE A 288 36.26 -0.81 -25.81
C ILE A 288 36.30 -2.01 -26.76
N GLN A 289 37.45 -2.29 -27.39
CA GLN A 289 37.59 -3.41 -28.30
C GLN A 289 37.42 -4.76 -27.59
N GLN A 290 37.97 -4.91 -26.37
CA GLN A 290 37.77 -6.13 -25.57
C GLN A 290 36.29 -6.36 -25.23
N LEU A 291 35.56 -5.31 -24.82
CA LEU A 291 34.14 -5.44 -24.52
C LEU A 291 33.30 -5.71 -25.78
N LYS A 292 33.66 -5.13 -26.93
CA LYS A 292 33.04 -5.46 -28.22
C LYS A 292 33.18 -6.95 -28.54
N LEU A 293 34.39 -7.51 -28.41
CA LEU A 293 34.64 -8.93 -28.65
C LEU A 293 33.84 -9.83 -27.70
N ARG A 294 33.72 -9.47 -26.41
CA ARG A 294 32.87 -10.18 -25.45
C ARG A 294 31.39 -10.12 -25.85
N THR A 295 30.92 -8.95 -26.27
CA THR A 295 29.55 -8.74 -26.73
C THR A 295 29.23 -9.59 -27.96
N ASP A 296 30.15 -9.67 -28.93
CA ASP A 296 30.01 -10.50 -30.12
C ASP A 296 29.93 -11.99 -29.75
N ALA A 297 30.79 -12.46 -28.83
CA ALA A 297 30.75 -13.84 -28.35
C ALA A 297 29.40 -14.20 -27.69
N TYR A 298 28.80 -13.25 -26.98
CA TYR A 298 27.53 -13.44 -26.27
C TYR A 298 26.32 -13.61 -27.20
N GLN A 299 26.39 -13.14 -28.44
CA GLN A 299 25.30 -13.33 -29.42
C GLN A 299 25.05 -14.80 -29.77
N SER A 300 26.02 -15.67 -29.52
CA SER A 300 25.96 -17.11 -29.84
C SER A 300 25.75 -18.01 -28.61
N MET A 301 25.59 -17.42 -27.42
CA MET A 301 25.41 -18.17 -26.17
C MET A 301 23.94 -18.55 -25.92
N THR A 302 23.73 -19.57 -25.09
CA THR A 302 22.40 -19.93 -24.60
C THR A 302 21.90 -18.89 -23.59
N ASP A 303 20.58 -18.67 -23.56
CA ASP A 303 19.96 -17.66 -22.68
C ASP A 303 20.36 -17.85 -21.20
N GLU A 304 20.41 -19.09 -20.70
CA GLU A 304 20.81 -19.41 -19.30
C GLU A 304 22.20 -18.89 -18.92
N LYS A 305 23.20 -19.08 -19.80
CA LYS A 305 24.55 -18.58 -19.56
C LYS A 305 24.61 -17.08 -19.76
N LEU A 306 23.91 -16.57 -20.78
CA LEU A 306 23.89 -15.17 -21.12
C LEU A 306 23.35 -14.30 -19.97
N ILE A 307 22.33 -14.76 -19.25
CA ILE A 307 21.71 -14.02 -18.13
C ILE A 307 22.73 -13.67 -17.05
N THR A 308 23.60 -14.61 -16.68
CA THR A 308 24.63 -14.37 -15.66
C THR A 308 25.77 -13.45 -16.13
N GLN A 309 26.01 -13.38 -17.44
CA GLN A 309 27.16 -12.69 -18.03
C GLN A 309 26.84 -11.28 -18.53
N ILE A 310 25.61 -11.06 -19.02
CA ILE A 310 25.19 -9.78 -19.58
C ILE A 310 25.11 -8.68 -18.52
N GLU A 311 24.71 -9.03 -17.29
CA GLU A 311 24.68 -8.13 -16.14
C GLU A 311 26.08 -7.58 -15.84
N LYS A 312 27.07 -8.48 -15.80
CA LYS A 312 28.48 -8.12 -15.58
C LYS A 312 29.01 -7.26 -16.73
N LEU A 313 28.73 -7.63 -17.97
CA LEU A 313 29.16 -6.87 -19.15
C LEU A 313 28.58 -5.45 -19.15
N TYR A 314 27.32 -5.28 -18.76
CA TYR A 314 26.70 -3.97 -18.68
C TYR A 314 27.35 -3.10 -17.59
N LEU A 315 27.65 -3.68 -16.42
CA LEU A 315 28.40 -2.99 -15.37
C LEU A 315 29.83 -2.62 -15.82
N ASP A 316 30.51 -3.49 -16.58
CA ASP A 316 31.83 -3.19 -17.14
C ASP A 316 31.77 -2.01 -18.14
N VAL A 317 30.72 -1.93 -18.99
CA VAL A 317 30.50 -0.80 -19.90
C VAL A 317 30.22 0.50 -19.14
N LEU A 318 29.36 0.47 -18.11
CA LEU A 318 29.11 1.63 -17.26
C LEU A 318 30.36 2.06 -16.50
N GLY A 319 31.21 1.12 -16.07
CA GLY A 319 32.48 1.40 -15.42
C GLY A 319 33.45 2.15 -16.33
N LEU A 320 33.47 1.84 -17.62
CA LEU A 320 34.23 2.59 -18.64
C LEU A 320 33.70 4.02 -18.82
N GLU A 321 32.38 4.20 -18.82
CA GLU A 321 31.77 5.54 -18.87
C GLU A 321 32.13 6.37 -17.63
N TRP A 322 32.07 5.79 -16.43
CA TRP A 322 32.48 6.49 -15.20
C TRP A 322 33.97 6.80 -15.17
N THR A 323 34.79 5.96 -15.79
CA THR A 323 36.23 6.18 -15.91
C THR A 323 36.53 7.41 -16.81
N LEU A 324 35.70 7.67 -17.82
CA LEU A 324 35.74 8.92 -18.60
C LEU A 324 35.37 10.15 -17.78
N GLU A 325 34.39 10.03 -16.88
CA GLU A 325 33.92 11.13 -16.03
C GLU A 325 34.89 11.48 -14.90
N SER A 326 35.66 10.50 -14.41
CA SER A 326 36.50 10.61 -13.21
C SER A 326 38.01 10.77 -13.46
N LYS A 327 38.53 10.35 -14.61
CA LYS A 327 39.98 10.39 -14.90
C LYS A 327 40.32 11.25 -16.12
N HIS A 328 41.09 12.33 -15.91
CA HIS A 328 41.69 13.16 -16.97
C HIS A 328 42.88 12.51 -17.70
N ASN A 329 43.13 11.20 -17.53
CA ASN A 329 44.38 10.55 -17.93
C ASN A 329 44.33 9.77 -19.26
N TYR A 330 43.17 9.67 -19.91
CA TYR A 330 43.04 9.00 -21.21
C TYR A 330 43.02 10.02 -22.36
N GLU A 331 43.75 9.73 -23.43
CA GLU A 331 43.57 10.40 -24.71
C GLU A 331 42.35 9.78 -25.40
N VAL A 332 41.19 10.43 -25.25
CA VAL A 332 39.92 9.93 -25.75
C VAL A 332 39.59 10.60 -27.07
N THR A 333 39.51 9.82 -28.15
CA THR A 333 39.13 10.37 -29.46
C THR A 333 37.61 10.40 -29.62
N LEU A 334 37.11 11.24 -30.53
CA LEU A 334 35.68 11.28 -30.89
C LEU A 334 35.18 9.93 -31.42
N LYS A 335 36.07 9.13 -32.04
CA LYS A 335 35.79 7.77 -32.49
C LYS A 335 35.57 6.81 -31.32
N ASP A 336 36.33 6.95 -30.23
CA ASP A 336 36.18 6.11 -29.03
C ASP A 336 34.85 6.38 -28.32
N LEU A 337 34.46 7.66 -28.22
CA LEU A 337 33.16 8.05 -27.67
C LEU A 337 31.99 7.49 -28.49
N THR A 338 32.10 7.54 -29.82
CA THR A 338 31.08 6.97 -30.72
C THR A 338 31.02 5.45 -30.56
N ASN A 339 32.18 4.79 -30.45
CA ASN A 339 32.28 3.35 -30.29
C ASN A 339 31.72 2.85 -28.95
N LEU A 340 31.93 3.60 -27.87
CA LEU A 340 31.40 3.27 -26.55
C LEU A 340 29.88 3.38 -26.53
N ARG A 341 29.30 4.45 -27.13
CA ARG A 341 27.85 4.60 -27.24
C ARG A 341 27.20 3.45 -28.01
N ILE A 342 27.76 3.10 -29.17
CA ILE A 342 27.28 1.95 -29.96
C ILE A 342 27.35 0.65 -29.14
N LEU A 343 28.40 0.47 -28.34
CA LEU A 343 28.56 -0.70 -27.49
C LEU A 343 27.52 -0.71 -26.35
N GLU A 344 27.33 0.40 -25.64
CA GLU A 344 26.33 0.54 -24.57
C GLU A 344 24.93 0.23 -25.11
N ASP A 345 24.54 0.84 -26.22
CA ASP A 345 23.24 0.60 -26.87
C ASP A 345 23.07 -0.87 -27.25
N ARG A 346 24.13 -1.52 -27.76
CA ARG A 346 24.08 -2.93 -28.14
C ARG A 346 23.95 -3.87 -26.93
N VAL A 347 24.66 -3.59 -25.83
CA VAL A 347 24.56 -4.38 -24.58
C VAL A 347 23.18 -4.18 -23.95
N LYS A 348 22.64 -2.96 -23.92
CA LYS A 348 21.26 -2.68 -23.46
C LYS A 348 20.23 -3.44 -24.29
N GLN A 349 20.31 -3.37 -25.62
CA GLN A 349 19.40 -4.09 -26.53
C GLN A 349 19.44 -5.61 -26.28
N LEU A 350 20.64 -6.18 -26.09
CA LEU A 350 20.79 -7.60 -25.76
C LEU A 350 20.17 -7.95 -24.40
N GLY A 351 20.43 -7.14 -23.36
CA GLY A 351 19.89 -7.34 -22.01
C GLY A 351 18.37 -7.21 -21.97
N ILE A 352 17.81 -6.15 -22.56
CA ILE A 352 16.35 -5.92 -22.66
C ILE A 352 15.70 -7.06 -23.45
N GLY A 353 16.27 -7.44 -24.60
CA GLY A 353 15.74 -8.53 -25.41
C GLY A 353 15.77 -9.88 -24.69
N LEU A 354 16.81 -10.15 -23.91
CA LEU A 354 16.92 -11.36 -23.08
C LEU A 354 15.88 -11.35 -21.95
N LEU A 355 15.71 -10.23 -21.26
CA LEU A 355 14.70 -10.05 -20.23
C LEU A 355 13.29 -10.26 -20.79
N GLN A 356 12.95 -9.65 -21.93
CA GLN A 356 11.68 -9.86 -22.60
C GLN A 356 11.45 -11.33 -22.98
N ARG A 357 12.46 -12.03 -23.52
CA ARG A 357 12.35 -13.47 -23.82
C ARG A 357 12.12 -14.30 -22.56
N ALA A 358 12.84 -14.02 -21.47
CA ALA A 358 12.68 -14.71 -20.20
C ALA A 358 11.26 -14.52 -19.63
N LEU A 359 10.73 -13.29 -19.69
CA LEU A 359 9.36 -12.98 -19.24
C LEU A 359 8.29 -13.66 -20.10
N ILE A 360 8.44 -13.64 -21.44
CA ILE A 360 7.48 -14.26 -22.36
C ILE A 360 7.47 -15.80 -22.20
N ARG A 361 8.64 -16.40 -21.95
CA ARG A 361 8.81 -17.84 -21.68
C ARG A 361 8.54 -18.23 -20.22
N GLU A 362 8.09 -17.29 -19.38
CA GLU A 362 7.70 -17.55 -17.99
C GLU A 362 8.86 -18.01 -17.09
N HIS A 363 10.10 -17.69 -17.46
CA HIS A 363 11.31 -17.95 -16.67
C HIS A 363 11.56 -16.81 -15.66
N TYR A 364 10.62 -16.59 -14.74
CA TYR A 364 10.65 -15.43 -13.83
C TYR A 364 11.88 -15.39 -12.90
N GLU A 365 12.36 -16.54 -12.43
CA GLU A 365 13.57 -16.63 -11.62
C GLU A 365 14.82 -16.14 -12.37
N GLN A 366 14.88 -16.41 -13.67
CA GLN A 366 15.98 -15.96 -14.51
C GLN A 366 15.83 -14.46 -14.84
N ALA A 367 14.60 -13.99 -15.08
CA ALA A 367 14.30 -12.58 -15.29
C ALA A 367 14.62 -11.70 -14.06
N ALA A 368 14.49 -12.26 -12.84
CA ALA A 368 14.83 -11.58 -11.60
C ALA A 368 16.34 -11.23 -11.51
N GLN A 369 17.20 -11.99 -12.18
CA GLN A 369 18.65 -11.76 -12.17
C GLN A 369 19.08 -10.57 -13.04
N LEU A 370 18.24 -10.14 -13.97
CA LEU A 370 18.50 -9.05 -14.93
C LEU A 370 18.07 -7.67 -14.40
N ASN A 371 18.39 -7.38 -13.14
CA ASN A 371 17.84 -6.23 -12.42
C ASN A 371 18.25 -4.87 -13.01
N SER A 372 19.44 -4.79 -13.61
CA SER A 372 19.97 -3.57 -14.25
C SER A 372 19.12 -3.12 -15.43
N PHE A 373 18.35 -4.04 -16.02
CA PHE A 373 17.51 -3.79 -17.20
C PHE A 373 16.03 -3.60 -16.86
N HIS A 374 15.60 -3.81 -15.62
CA HIS A 374 14.19 -3.69 -15.20
C HIS A 374 13.60 -2.31 -15.50
N SER A 375 14.37 -1.25 -15.23
CA SER A 375 13.94 0.15 -15.49
C SER A 375 13.87 0.52 -16.98
N MET A 376 14.41 -0.31 -17.87
CA MET A 376 14.45 -0.08 -19.31
C MET A 376 13.36 -0.85 -20.06
N LEU A 377 12.56 -1.65 -19.36
CA LEU A 377 11.44 -2.34 -19.98
C LEU A 377 10.35 -1.34 -20.39
N PRO A 378 9.79 -1.49 -21.59
CA PRO A 378 8.66 -0.67 -22.01
C PRO A 378 7.41 -1.06 -21.21
N GLU A 379 6.57 -0.06 -20.90
CA GLU A 379 5.28 -0.27 -20.20
C GLU A 379 4.33 -1.22 -20.98
N THR A 380 4.57 -1.42 -22.28
CA THR A 380 3.85 -2.37 -23.13
C THR A 380 3.90 -3.81 -22.62
N ILE A 381 4.91 -4.19 -21.82
CA ILE A 381 4.97 -5.51 -21.19
C ILE A 381 3.84 -5.73 -20.18
N ALA A 382 3.39 -4.67 -19.51
CA ALA A 382 2.24 -4.72 -18.61
C ALA A 382 0.95 -4.95 -19.40
N LEU A 383 0.83 -4.30 -20.56
CA LEU A 383 -0.30 -4.48 -21.47
C LEU A 383 -0.35 -5.92 -21.99
N LEU A 384 0.80 -6.53 -22.28
CA LEU A 384 0.90 -7.93 -22.66
C LEU A 384 0.40 -8.87 -21.55
N ALA A 385 0.77 -8.58 -20.29
CA ALA A 385 0.32 -9.36 -19.13
C ALA A 385 -1.20 -9.31 -18.97
N LEU A 386 -1.80 -8.13 -19.17
CA LEU A 386 -3.25 -7.92 -19.09
C LEU A 386 -4.01 -8.54 -20.27
N GLN A 387 -3.54 -8.34 -21.50
CA GLN A 387 -4.17 -8.87 -22.72
C GLN A 387 -4.24 -10.40 -22.72
N ASN A 388 -3.21 -11.06 -22.19
CA ASN A 388 -3.12 -12.51 -22.13
C ASN A 388 -3.54 -13.08 -20.77
N PHE A 389 -4.02 -12.26 -19.84
CA PHE A 389 -4.39 -12.64 -18.48
C PHE A 389 -3.32 -13.46 -17.74
N LYS A 390 -2.04 -13.11 -17.96
CA LYS A 390 -0.88 -13.74 -17.31
C LYS A 390 -0.64 -13.14 -15.93
N ALA A 391 -1.26 -13.73 -14.91
CA ALA A 391 -1.21 -13.23 -13.53
C ALA A 391 0.20 -13.29 -12.92
N GLU A 392 1.01 -14.29 -13.29
CA GLU A 392 2.38 -14.49 -12.82
C GLU A 392 3.33 -13.44 -13.39
N LEU A 393 3.13 -13.05 -14.65
CA LEU A 393 3.88 -11.95 -15.26
C LEU A 393 3.53 -10.63 -14.58
N LEU A 394 2.24 -10.39 -14.33
CA LEU A 394 1.80 -9.19 -13.60
C LEU A 394 2.37 -9.14 -12.17
N ASP A 395 2.38 -10.28 -11.46
CA ASP A 395 2.99 -10.42 -10.14
C ASP A 395 4.47 -10.04 -10.15
N PHE A 396 5.22 -10.55 -11.13
CA PHE A 396 6.62 -10.23 -11.31
C PHE A 396 6.85 -8.73 -11.53
N LEU A 397 6.07 -8.11 -12.43
CA LEU A 397 6.20 -6.68 -12.76
C LEU A 397 5.94 -5.77 -11.54
N LEU A 398 4.94 -6.12 -10.71
CA LEU A 398 4.61 -5.38 -9.49
C LEU A 398 5.66 -5.61 -8.39
N LYS A 399 6.04 -6.86 -8.15
CA LYS A 399 7.04 -7.25 -7.13
C LYS A 399 8.38 -6.54 -7.33
N HIS A 400 8.84 -6.46 -8.57
CA HIS A 400 10.11 -5.81 -8.92
C HIS A 400 9.96 -4.30 -9.21
N LYS A 401 8.77 -3.72 -8.99
CA LYS A 401 8.47 -2.29 -9.21
C LYS A 401 8.81 -1.81 -10.63
N ILE A 402 8.74 -2.72 -11.60
CA ILE A 402 8.87 -2.39 -13.03
C ILE A 402 7.69 -1.53 -13.43
N ILE A 403 6.50 -1.89 -12.93
CA ILE A 403 5.31 -1.04 -13.02
C ILE A 403 4.85 -0.59 -11.64
N PRO A 404 4.29 0.62 -11.52
CA PRO A 404 3.68 1.09 -10.28
C PRO A 404 2.36 0.35 -10.01
N ILE A 405 2.04 0.16 -8.73
CA ILE A 405 0.80 -0.50 -8.26
C ILE A 405 -0.44 0.24 -8.78
N ASN A 406 -0.37 1.56 -8.84
CA ASN A 406 -1.42 2.43 -9.33
C ASN A 406 -1.22 2.84 -10.79
N PHE A 407 -0.75 1.94 -11.65
CA PHE A 407 -0.65 2.20 -13.09
C PHE A 407 -2.02 2.58 -13.68
N LYS A 408 -2.09 3.77 -14.30
CA LYS A 408 -3.34 4.41 -14.78
C LYS A 408 -3.16 4.95 -16.21
N GLY A 409 -4.28 5.18 -16.91
CA GLY A 409 -4.32 5.92 -18.18
C GLY A 409 -3.64 5.22 -19.37
N PHE A 410 -3.89 3.92 -19.54
CA PHE A 410 -3.31 3.12 -20.62
C PHE A 410 -4.35 2.71 -21.68
N VAL A 411 -3.88 2.42 -22.90
CA VAL A 411 -4.74 2.07 -24.03
C VAL A 411 -4.50 0.63 -24.48
N ILE A 412 -5.56 -0.16 -24.56
CA ILE A 412 -5.54 -1.52 -25.13
C ILE A 412 -6.64 -1.62 -26.19
N ALA A 413 -6.28 -2.05 -27.41
CA ALA A 413 -7.20 -2.17 -28.55
C ALA A 413 -8.03 -0.89 -28.79
N ASN A 414 -7.36 0.27 -28.78
CA ASN A 414 -7.95 1.61 -28.93
C ASN A 414 -9.01 1.99 -27.88
N LYS A 415 -9.06 1.29 -26.74
CA LYS A 415 -9.86 1.67 -25.58
C LYS A 415 -8.95 2.11 -24.45
N GLU A 416 -9.23 3.27 -23.88
CA GLU A 416 -8.52 3.81 -22.72
C GLU A 416 -9.11 3.23 -21.44
N TYR A 417 -8.23 2.84 -20.52
CA TYR A 417 -8.57 2.30 -19.21
C TYR A 417 -7.97 3.19 -18.11
N PRO A 418 -8.78 3.65 -17.15
CA PRO A 418 -8.31 4.50 -16.06
C PRO A 418 -7.42 3.74 -15.07
N SER A 419 -7.55 2.43 -14.91
CA SER A 419 -6.73 1.63 -13.99
C SER A 419 -6.61 0.16 -14.40
N LEU A 420 -5.64 -0.55 -13.81
CA LEU A 420 -5.48 -2.01 -13.96
C LEU A 420 -6.74 -2.77 -13.51
N VAL A 421 -7.41 -2.30 -12.45
CA VAL A 421 -8.65 -2.88 -11.94
C VAL A 421 -9.77 -2.72 -12.96
N ASP A 422 -9.94 -1.53 -13.55
CA ASP A 422 -10.98 -1.28 -14.57
C ASP A 422 -10.86 -2.25 -15.74
N TYR A 423 -9.62 -2.48 -16.21
CA TYR A 423 -9.36 -3.43 -17.29
C TYR A 423 -9.78 -4.86 -16.93
N CYS A 424 -9.35 -5.36 -15.77
CA CYS A 424 -9.73 -6.69 -15.29
C CYS A 424 -11.25 -6.80 -15.09
N PHE A 425 -11.89 -5.74 -14.61
CA PHE A 425 -13.32 -5.73 -14.33
C PHE A 425 -14.16 -5.78 -15.62
N LYS A 426 -13.84 -4.95 -16.61
CA LYS A 426 -14.60 -4.85 -17.86
C LYS A 426 -14.36 -5.98 -18.85
N ASN A 427 -13.17 -6.61 -18.82
CA ASN A 427 -12.80 -7.64 -19.79
C ASN A 427 -12.88 -9.07 -19.22
N SER A 428 -13.37 -9.25 -17.98
CA SER A 428 -13.59 -10.58 -17.41
C SER A 428 -14.77 -11.27 -18.10
N THR A 429 -14.50 -12.40 -18.74
CA THR A 429 -15.53 -13.26 -19.35
C THR A 429 -15.41 -14.68 -18.79
N LYS A 430 -16.41 -15.53 -19.05
CA LYS A 430 -16.33 -16.95 -18.66
C LYS A 430 -15.16 -17.69 -19.34
N GLU A 431 -14.78 -17.25 -20.54
CA GLU A 431 -13.69 -17.84 -21.32
C GLU A 431 -12.32 -17.30 -20.90
N PHE A 432 -12.27 -16.03 -20.47
CA PHE A 432 -11.05 -15.36 -20.01
C PHE A 432 -11.25 -14.80 -18.60
N PRO A 433 -11.10 -15.65 -17.56
CA PRO A 433 -11.32 -15.22 -16.19
C PRO A 433 -10.20 -14.29 -15.74
N ALA A 434 -10.52 -13.00 -15.59
CA ALA A 434 -9.59 -12.00 -15.06
C ALA A 434 -9.32 -12.15 -13.55
N LEU A 435 -9.95 -13.15 -12.91
CA LEU A 435 -9.92 -13.40 -11.47
C LEU A 435 -8.49 -13.47 -10.92
N LYS A 436 -7.61 -14.23 -11.57
CA LYS A 436 -6.22 -14.39 -11.12
C LYS A 436 -5.44 -13.08 -11.19
N CYS A 437 -5.59 -12.31 -12.27
CA CYS A 437 -4.94 -11.01 -12.41
C CYS A 437 -5.44 -10.03 -11.35
N LEU A 438 -6.75 -9.94 -11.13
CA LEU A 438 -7.32 -9.05 -10.12
C LEU A 438 -6.91 -9.48 -8.71
N ASN A 439 -6.85 -10.78 -8.42
CA ASN A 439 -6.34 -11.29 -7.16
C ASN A 439 -4.88 -10.86 -6.92
N THR A 440 -4.01 -10.98 -7.93
CA THR A 440 -2.63 -10.48 -7.86
C THR A 440 -2.59 -8.98 -7.56
N LEU A 441 -3.42 -8.17 -8.23
CA LEU A 441 -3.48 -6.72 -7.96
C LEU A 441 -3.85 -6.43 -6.50
N VAL A 442 -4.88 -7.08 -5.96
CA VAL A 442 -5.31 -6.88 -4.57
C VAL A 442 -4.24 -7.31 -3.58
N LYS A 443 -3.53 -8.43 -3.84
CA LYS A 443 -2.39 -8.88 -3.02
C LYS A 443 -1.25 -7.87 -2.94
N HIS A 444 -1.00 -7.12 -4.02
CA HIS A 444 -0.02 -6.03 -4.06
C HIS A 444 -0.55 -4.70 -3.51
N GLY A 445 -1.76 -4.68 -2.94
CA GLY A 445 -2.33 -3.49 -2.28
C GLY A 445 -3.07 -2.55 -3.21
N VAL A 446 -3.48 -2.99 -4.41
CA VAL A 446 -4.37 -2.20 -5.27
C VAL A 446 -5.74 -2.09 -4.62
N SER A 447 -6.25 -0.86 -4.50
CA SER A 447 -7.55 -0.58 -3.89
C SER A 447 -8.71 -0.98 -4.80
N LEU A 448 -9.72 -1.63 -4.24
CA LEU A 448 -11.02 -1.87 -4.90
C LEU A 448 -12.03 -0.74 -4.64
N LEU A 449 -11.59 0.34 -3.97
CA LEU A 449 -12.44 1.47 -3.61
C LEU A 449 -12.46 2.58 -4.68
N ASP A 450 -11.72 2.41 -5.77
CA ASP A 450 -11.80 3.27 -6.95
C ASP A 450 -13.17 3.12 -7.64
N ILE A 451 -13.60 4.19 -8.31
CA ILE A 451 -14.92 4.26 -8.96
C ILE A 451 -14.91 3.58 -10.33
N GLU A 452 -15.88 2.70 -10.53
CA GLU A 452 -16.16 2.04 -11.80
C GLU A 452 -17.00 2.97 -12.69
N SER A 453 -16.55 3.21 -13.93
CA SER A 453 -17.09 4.30 -14.75
C SER A 453 -18.55 4.11 -15.19
N SER A 454 -19.04 2.88 -15.31
CA SER A 454 -20.39 2.62 -15.82
C SER A 454 -21.48 2.70 -14.74
N SER A 455 -21.22 2.19 -13.54
CA SER A 455 -22.13 2.26 -12.41
C SER A 455 -21.97 3.53 -11.56
N GLY A 456 -20.79 4.16 -11.62
CA GLY A 456 -20.43 5.25 -10.72
C GLY A 456 -20.19 4.79 -9.28
N LEU A 457 -20.16 3.48 -9.02
CA LEU A 457 -19.91 2.89 -7.70
C LEU A 457 -18.48 2.37 -7.57
N PRO A 458 -17.95 2.22 -6.34
CA PRO A 458 -16.69 1.52 -6.12
C PRO A 458 -16.73 0.08 -6.60
N TYR A 459 -15.64 -0.46 -7.16
CA TYR A 459 -15.57 -1.86 -7.61
C TYR A 459 -16.00 -2.83 -6.50
N ALA A 460 -15.53 -2.60 -5.27
CA ALA A 460 -15.92 -3.36 -4.08
C ALA A 460 -17.44 -3.40 -3.87
N ALA A 461 -18.14 -2.27 -4.05
CA ALA A 461 -19.59 -2.21 -3.90
C ALA A 461 -20.30 -3.03 -4.99
N VAL A 462 -19.84 -2.94 -6.24
CA VAL A 462 -20.41 -3.72 -7.35
C VAL A 462 -20.29 -5.22 -7.08
N LEU A 463 -19.16 -5.67 -6.55
CA LEU A 463 -18.92 -7.08 -6.19
C LEU A 463 -19.79 -7.56 -5.01
N LEU A 464 -20.01 -6.69 -4.01
CA LEU A 464 -20.85 -7.01 -2.86
C LEU A 464 -22.33 -7.08 -3.23
N LEU A 465 -22.82 -6.16 -4.07
CA LEU A 465 -24.21 -6.11 -4.53
C LEU A 465 -24.56 -7.26 -5.50
N LYS A 466 -23.63 -7.66 -6.36
CA LYS A 466 -23.87 -8.72 -7.36
C LYS A 466 -23.27 -10.05 -6.91
N GLN A 467 -24.04 -10.85 -6.16
CA GLN A 467 -23.58 -12.15 -5.66
C GLN A 467 -23.08 -13.11 -6.76
N GLY A 468 -23.67 -13.06 -7.97
CA GLY A 468 -23.24 -13.89 -9.11
C GLY A 468 -22.07 -13.32 -9.93
N HIS A 469 -21.38 -12.28 -9.47
CA HIS A 469 -20.31 -11.64 -10.25
C HIS A 469 -19.06 -12.54 -10.34
N PRO A 470 -18.47 -12.77 -11.54
CA PRO A 470 -17.35 -13.71 -11.72
C PRO A 470 -16.07 -13.30 -10.97
N LEU A 471 -15.97 -12.04 -10.55
CA LEU A 471 -14.83 -11.51 -9.79
C LEU A 471 -15.10 -11.39 -8.28
N ARG A 472 -16.27 -11.81 -7.79
CA ARG A 472 -16.62 -11.71 -6.35
C ARG A 472 -15.63 -12.49 -5.49
N GLU A 473 -15.18 -13.65 -5.98
CA GLU A 473 -14.24 -14.54 -5.30
C GLU A 473 -12.91 -13.86 -4.92
N VAL A 474 -12.53 -12.74 -5.56
CA VAL A 474 -11.35 -11.94 -5.16
C VAL A 474 -11.45 -11.44 -3.72
N LEU A 475 -12.65 -11.07 -3.28
CA LEU A 475 -12.89 -10.63 -1.91
C LEU A 475 -12.63 -11.77 -0.92
N GLU A 476 -13.12 -12.98 -1.22
CA GLU A 476 -12.94 -14.15 -0.36
C GLU A 476 -11.47 -14.61 -0.33
N GLN A 477 -10.80 -14.65 -1.49
CA GLN A 477 -9.38 -15.01 -1.59
C GLN A 477 -8.44 -14.02 -0.89
N ASN A 478 -8.88 -12.77 -0.71
CA ASN A 478 -8.16 -11.72 0.04
C ASN A 478 -8.95 -11.27 1.28
N SER A 479 -9.60 -12.22 1.95
CA SER A 479 -10.52 -11.92 3.05
C SER A 479 -9.89 -11.08 4.16
N GLY A 480 -8.63 -11.36 4.53
CA GLY A 480 -7.90 -10.57 5.53
C GLY A 480 -7.67 -9.09 5.16
N LEU A 481 -7.71 -8.74 3.87
CA LEU A 481 -7.62 -7.35 3.41
C LEU A 481 -9.00 -6.73 3.12
N THR A 482 -10.03 -7.57 2.96
CA THR A 482 -11.37 -7.17 2.47
C THR A 482 -12.49 -7.61 3.41
N VAL A 483 -13.14 -8.74 3.17
CA VAL A 483 -14.40 -9.13 3.84
C VAL A 483 -14.26 -9.47 5.32
N ASN A 484 -13.06 -9.79 5.80
CA ASN A 484 -12.75 -10.00 7.22
C ASN A 484 -12.02 -8.80 7.85
N ASN A 485 -11.99 -7.66 7.15
CA ASN A 485 -11.32 -6.45 7.63
C ASN A 485 -12.36 -5.34 7.94
N PRO A 486 -12.55 -4.95 9.22
CA PRO A 486 -13.44 -3.85 9.57
C PRO A 486 -13.09 -2.53 8.88
N LEU A 487 -11.79 -2.26 8.66
CA LEU A 487 -11.33 -1.03 8.04
C LEU A 487 -11.78 -0.92 6.58
N PHE A 488 -11.82 -2.05 5.86
CA PHE A 488 -12.29 -2.10 4.47
C PHE A 488 -13.74 -1.60 4.35
N TYR A 489 -14.64 -2.11 5.19
CA TYR A 489 -16.04 -1.67 5.21
C TYR A 489 -16.20 -0.21 5.66
N LYS A 490 -15.41 0.23 6.65
CA LYS A 490 -15.41 1.64 7.07
C LYS A 490 -15.03 2.56 5.92
N GLN A 491 -13.93 2.27 5.23
CA GLN A 491 -13.48 3.04 4.07
C GLN A 491 -14.50 3.00 2.93
N LEU A 492 -15.06 1.82 2.63
CA LEU A 492 -16.10 1.66 1.62
C LEU A 492 -17.33 2.54 1.93
N ASN A 493 -17.80 2.55 3.17
CA ASN A 493 -18.94 3.37 3.58
C ASN A 493 -18.67 4.87 3.41
N GLN A 494 -17.45 5.34 3.67
CA GLN A 494 -17.10 6.75 3.45
C GLN A 494 -17.07 7.10 1.94
N VAL A 495 -16.54 6.20 1.11
CA VAL A 495 -16.54 6.39 -0.35
C VAL A 495 -17.97 6.35 -0.90
N LEU A 496 -18.82 5.43 -0.43
CA LEU A 496 -20.22 5.34 -0.87
C LEU A 496 -21.02 6.60 -0.51
N ARG A 497 -20.83 7.17 0.69
CA ARG A 497 -21.44 8.45 1.07
C ARG A 497 -21.00 9.58 0.13
N LEU A 498 -19.71 9.67 -0.15
CA LEU A 498 -19.15 10.66 -1.09
C LEU A 498 -19.73 10.52 -2.52
N VAL A 499 -20.04 9.30 -2.95
CA VAL A 499 -20.64 9.02 -4.26
C VAL A 499 -22.13 9.32 -4.28
N LEU A 500 -22.87 9.04 -3.20
CA LEU A 500 -24.30 9.36 -3.07
C LEU A 500 -24.57 10.85 -3.14
N ASP A 501 -23.68 11.65 -2.56
CA ASP A 501 -23.77 13.11 -2.55
C ASP A 501 -23.54 13.69 -3.95
N LYS A 502 -22.86 12.97 -4.86
CA LYS A 502 -22.65 13.40 -6.25
C LYS A 502 -23.84 13.06 -7.14
N SER A 503 -24.23 14.00 -8.00
CA SER A 503 -25.28 13.86 -9.04
C SER A 503 -25.02 12.78 -10.10
N THR A 504 -23.87 12.10 -10.06
CA THR A 504 -23.47 11.05 -11.01
C THR A 504 -23.99 9.66 -10.65
N CYS A 505 -24.47 9.42 -9.42
CA CYS A 505 -25.04 8.13 -9.06
C CYS A 505 -26.47 8.00 -9.59
N ALA A 506 -26.73 6.98 -10.41
CA ALA A 506 -28.06 6.75 -10.96
C ALA A 506 -29.08 6.56 -9.82
N PRO A 507 -30.28 7.15 -9.92
CA PRO A 507 -31.27 7.13 -8.84
C PRO A 507 -31.66 5.71 -8.41
N GLU A 508 -31.58 4.75 -9.35
CA GLU A 508 -31.85 3.33 -9.14
C GLU A 508 -30.92 2.67 -8.10
N PHE A 509 -29.67 3.14 -7.97
CA PHE A 509 -28.70 2.56 -7.05
C PHE A 509 -28.69 3.22 -5.67
N LYS A 510 -29.34 4.38 -5.48
CA LYS A 510 -29.31 5.10 -4.19
C LYS A 510 -29.88 4.26 -3.04
N GLY A 511 -30.98 3.55 -3.28
CA GLY A 511 -31.58 2.63 -2.30
C GLY A 511 -30.66 1.46 -1.95
N GLN A 512 -30.12 0.79 -2.98
CA GLN A 512 -29.19 -0.35 -2.80
C GLN A 512 -27.91 0.06 -2.07
N VAL A 513 -27.39 1.27 -2.33
CA VAL A 513 -26.21 1.79 -1.65
C VAL A 513 -26.52 2.10 -0.18
N ALA A 514 -27.69 2.67 0.13
CA ALA A 514 -28.09 2.92 1.52
C ALA A 514 -28.21 1.61 2.31
N GLU A 515 -28.85 0.59 1.73
CA GLU A 515 -28.93 -0.76 2.31
C GLU A 515 -27.54 -1.38 2.50
N LEU A 516 -26.64 -1.22 1.51
CA LEU A 516 -25.27 -1.72 1.61
C LEU A 516 -24.49 -1.03 2.73
N ILE A 517 -24.66 0.28 2.92
CA ILE A 517 -24.02 1.02 4.02
C ILE A 517 -24.48 0.46 5.38
N LEU A 518 -25.78 0.20 5.55
CA LEU A 518 -26.34 -0.40 6.76
C LEU A 518 -25.83 -1.84 6.98
N SER A 519 -25.83 -2.65 5.92
CA SER A 519 -25.31 -4.03 5.96
C SER A 519 -23.81 -4.05 6.34
N ASN A 520 -23.01 -3.16 5.76
CA ASN A 520 -21.60 -3.00 6.09
C ASN A 520 -21.40 -2.56 7.55
N GLN A 521 -22.27 -1.70 8.08
CA GLN A 521 -22.24 -1.29 9.49
C GLN A 521 -22.43 -2.51 10.40
N HIS A 522 -23.39 -3.38 10.10
CA HIS A 522 -23.59 -4.62 10.84
C HIS A 522 -22.37 -5.55 10.77
N LYS A 523 -21.79 -5.73 9.56
CA LYS A 523 -20.56 -6.53 9.37
C LYS A 523 -19.36 -5.98 10.15
N ILE A 524 -19.20 -4.66 10.23
CA ILE A 524 -18.14 -4.03 11.02
C ILE A 524 -18.26 -4.44 12.49
N GLU A 525 -19.46 -4.42 13.05
CA GLU A 525 -19.68 -4.80 14.45
C GLU A 525 -19.41 -6.30 14.66
N LEU A 526 -19.92 -7.18 13.79
CA LEU A 526 -19.63 -8.63 13.86
C LEU A 526 -18.11 -8.90 13.90
N LEU A 527 -17.35 -8.23 13.02
CA LEU A 527 -15.90 -8.42 12.94
C LEU A 527 -15.15 -7.84 14.15
N LYS A 528 -15.63 -6.78 14.80
CA LYS A 528 -15.03 -6.32 16.08
C LYS A 528 -15.11 -7.39 17.16
N HIS A 529 -16.18 -8.18 17.16
CA HIS A 529 -16.35 -9.31 18.08
C HIS A 529 -15.66 -10.61 17.61
N HIS A 530 -14.79 -10.54 16.58
CA HIS A 530 -14.07 -11.68 15.99
C HIS A 530 -14.99 -12.76 15.39
N ILE A 531 -16.20 -12.36 15.00
CA ILE A 531 -17.17 -13.21 14.32
C ILE A 531 -16.92 -13.08 12.82
N HIS A 532 -16.46 -14.17 12.22
CA HIS A 532 -16.20 -14.22 10.79
C HIS A 532 -17.47 -14.71 10.10
N SER A 533 -18.11 -13.88 9.27
CA SER A 533 -19.25 -14.33 8.47
C SER A 533 -18.74 -15.29 7.39
N ASN A 534 -18.83 -16.59 7.62
CA ASN A 534 -18.59 -17.57 6.58
C ASN A 534 -19.78 -17.57 5.62
N GLU A 535 -19.70 -16.84 4.50
CA GLU A 535 -20.70 -16.86 3.41
C GLU A 535 -20.73 -18.21 2.66
N SER A 536 -19.89 -19.19 3.05
CA SER A 536 -19.68 -20.47 2.36
C SER A 536 -20.80 -21.51 2.53
N THR A 537 -21.72 -21.35 3.49
CA THR A 537 -22.90 -22.22 3.56
C THR A 537 -23.99 -21.66 2.67
N LYS A 538 -24.44 -22.46 1.69
CA LYS A 538 -25.70 -22.27 0.94
C LYS A 538 -26.88 -22.16 1.91
N VAL A 539 -27.08 -21.00 2.52
CA VAL A 539 -28.29 -20.66 3.25
C VAL A 539 -29.09 -19.72 2.33
N PRO A 540 -30.35 -20.06 2.01
CA PRO A 540 -31.22 -19.25 1.18
C PRO A 540 -31.32 -17.80 1.66
N PHE A 541 -31.68 -16.93 0.72
CA PHE A 541 -31.84 -15.47 0.79
C PHE A 541 -32.92 -14.95 1.77
N TYR A 542 -33.19 -15.65 2.86
CA TYR A 542 -34.17 -15.29 3.88
C TYR A 542 -33.60 -15.62 5.25
N LEU A 543 -33.56 -14.61 6.13
CA LEU A 543 -33.00 -14.56 7.48
C LEU A 543 -31.57 -14.01 7.51
N GLU A 544 -31.51 -12.69 7.64
CA GLU A 544 -30.45 -11.99 8.36
C GLU A 544 -30.16 -12.76 9.66
N GLU A 545 -29.07 -13.53 9.68
CA GLU A 545 -28.63 -14.14 10.94
C GLU A 545 -28.24 -13.03 11.90
N THR A 546 -28.98 -12.98 12.98
CA THR A 546 -28.76 -12.01 14.06
C THR A 546 -27.41 -12.26 14.74
N LEU A 547 -26.86 -11.24 15.41
CA LEU A 547 -25.59 -11.31 16.13
C LEU A 547 -25.51 -12.53 17.07
N GLY A 548 -26.59 -12.80 17.81
CA GLY A 548 -26.69 -13.93 18.72
C GLY A 548 -26.60 -15.29 18.02
N GLU A 549 -27.21 -15.43 16.84
CA GLU A 549 -27.21 -16.69 16.09
C GLU A 549 -25.82 -17.01 15.54
N GLN A 550 -25.08 -16.02 15.05
CA GLN A 550 -23.72 -16.21 14.57
C GLN A 550 -22.75 -16.55 15.71
N MET A 551 -22.86 -15.85 16.85
CA MET A 551 -22.05 -16.16 18.04
C MET A 551 -22.31 -17.57 18.56
N VAL A 552 -23.58 -17.99 18.62
CA VAL A 552 -23.94 -19.35 19.04
C VAL A 552 -23.38 -20.41 18.09
N ARG A 553 -23.45 -20.19 16.78
CA ARG A 553 -22.82 -21.11 15.82
C ARG A 553 -21.32 -21.25 16.03
N GLN A 554 -20.62 -20.13 16.21
CA GLN A 554 -19.19 -20.14 16.47
C GLN A 554 -18.84 -20.83 17.79
N LEU A 555 -19.66 -20.66 18.84
CA LEU A 555 -19.51 -21.40 20.11
C LEU A 555 -19.73 -22.91 19.93
N LEU A 556 -20.71 -23.32 19.12
CA LEU A 556 -20.98 -24.74 18.85
C LEU A 556 -19.85 -25.43 18.08
N ASP A 557 -19.16 -24.68 17.20
CA ASP A 557 -18.03 -25.17 16.41
C ASP A 557 -16.69 -25.11 17.17
N ASP A 558 -16.61 -24.41 18.30
CA ASP A 558 -15.38 -24.27 19.09
C ASP A 558 -14.89 -25.64 19.64
N PRO A 559 -13.61 -26.00 19.42
CA PRO A 559 -13.06 -27.29 19.83
C PRO A 559 -13.16 -27.56 21.33
N GLN A 560 -13.02 -26.53 22.17
CA GLN A 560 -13.02 -26.65 23.63
C GLN A 560 -14.45 -26.90 24.14
N ILE A 561 -15.42 -26.16 23.61
CA ILE A 561 -16.84 -26.35 23.95
C ILE A 561 -17.33 -27.73 23.49
N ARG A 562 -16.93 -28.18 22.28
CA ARG A 562 -17.24 -29.53 21.79
C ARG A 562 -16.63 -30.63 22.66
N PHE A 563 -15.38 -30.45 23.10
CA PHE A 563 -14.70 -31.40 23.99
C PHE A 563 -15.45 -31.59 25.31
N TYR A 564 -15.83 -30.50 25.97
CA TYR A 564 -16.55 -30.57 27.24
C TYR A 564 -17.98 -31.09 27.06
N LYS A 565 -18.70 -30.68 26.01
CA LYS A 565 -20.03 -31.24 25.68
C LYS A 565 -19.99 -32.77 25.56
N GLN A 566 -19.07 -33.30 24.75
CA GLN A 566 -18.92 -34.75 24.60
C GLN A 566 -18.53 -35.44 25.91
N SER A 567 -17.73 -34.78 26.75
CA SER A 567 -17.33 -35.32 28.06
C SER A 567 -18.52 -35.40 29.01
N ILE A 568 -19.39 -34.38 29.03
CA ILE A 568 -20.64 -34.35 29.80
C ILE A 568 -21.56 -35.48 29.33
N GLU A 569 -21.81 -35.58 28.02
CA GLU A 569 -22.67 -36.63 27.45
C GLU A 569 -22.21 -38.03 27.84
N ARG A 570 -20.89 -38.31 27.76
CA ARG A 570 -20.32 -39.61 28.16
C ARG A 570 -20.53 -39.88 29.64
N ARG A 571 -20.20 -38.94 30.52
CA ARG A 571 -20.32 -39.13 31.98
C ARG A 571 -21.77 -39.22 32.45
N VAL A 572 -22.67 -38.40 31.89
CA VAL A 572 -24.11 -38.49 32.14
C VAL A 572 -24.65 -39.85 31.71
N THR A 573 -24.24 -40.35 30.54
CA THR A 573 -24.64 -41.70 30.07
C THR A 573 -24.18 -42.81 31.02
N GLN A 574 -22.99 -42.68 31.61
CA GLN A 574 -22.49 -43.62 32.62
C GLN A 574 -23.30 -43.51 33.93
N LEU A 575 -23.54 -42.29 34.40
CA LEU A 575 -24.27 -42.01 35.64
C LEU A 575 -25.73 -42.48 35.58
N ILE A 576 -26.43 -42.23 34.46
CA ILE A 576 -27.84 -42.64 34.25
C ILE A 576 -28.03 -44.15 34.43
N ARG A 577 -27.04 -44.96 34.03
CA ARG A 577 -27.11 -46.43 34.20
C ARG A 577 -27.15 -46.87 35.65
N ARG A 578 -26.62 -46.04 36.57
CA ARG A 578 -26.54 -46.32 38.01
C ARG A 578 -27.72 -45.75 38.79
N LEU A 579 -28.58 -44.96 38.15
CA LEU A 579 -29.65 -44.22 38.81
C LEU A 579 -31.05 -44.78 38.58
N PRO A 580 -32.00 -44.55 39.51
CA PRO A 580 -33.41 -44.89 39.30
C PRO A 580 -34.02 -44.10 38.12
N ARG A 581 -34.91 -44.75 37.36
CA ARG A 581 -35.57 -44.16 36.16
C ARG A 581 -36.22 -42.80 36.39
N VAL A 582 -36.71 -42.54 37.60
CA VAL A 582 -37.35 -41.27 37.99
C VAL A 582 -36.37 -40.09 37.93
N GLN A 583 -35.07 -40.33 38.14
CA GLN A 583 -34.01 -39.30 38.12
C GLN A 583 -33.37 -39.12 36.74
N HIS A 584 -33.65 -40.01 35.77
CA HIS A 584 -33.03 -39.98 34.44
C HIS A 584 -33.31 -38.67 33.71
N LYS A 585 -34.56 -38.17 33.77
CA LYS A 585 -34.96 -36.94 33.08
C LYS A 585 -34.31 -35.69 33.69
N ALA A 586 -34.14 -35.65 35.01
CA ALA A 586 -33.51 -34.52 35.69
C ALA A 586 -32.02 -34.42 35.33
N ILE A 587 -31.33 -35.56 35.24
CA ILE A 587 -29.89 -35.60 34.96
C ILE A 587 -29.57 -35.47 33.47
N ALA A 588 -30.44 -36.00 32.60
CA ALA A 588 -30.35 -35.76 31.15
C ALA A 588 -30.52 -34.27 30.81
N GLY A 589 -31.28 -33.50 31.59
CA GLY A 589 -31.43 -32.05 31.38
C GLY A 589 -30.13 -31.25 31.52
N PHE A 590 -29.07 -31.78 32.13
CA PHE A 590 -27.77 -31.11 32.26
C PHE A 590 -26.86 -31.28 31.03
N THR A 591 -27.24 -32.07 30.03
CA THR A 591 -26.42 -32.22 28.80
C THR A 591 -26.58 -31.06 27.82
N GLU A 592 -27.59 -30.21 28.00
CA GLU A 592 -27.92 -29.13 27.08
C GLU A 592 -27.62 -27.77 27.71
N VAL A 593 -26.59 -27.09 27.20
CA VAL A 593 -26.41 -25.65 27.43
C VAL A 593 -27.48 -24.92 26.62
N ASN A 594 -28.21 -23.99 27.24
CA ASN A 594 -29.31 -23.28 26.58
C ASN A 594 -28.78 -22.16 25.68
N PHE A 595 -28.29 -22.53 24.51
CA PHE A 595 -27.80 -21.58 23.50
C PHE A 595 -28.90 -20.67 22.93
N GLU A 596 -30.18 -21.07 23.00
CA GLU A 596 -31.30 -20.21 22.60
C GLU A 596 -31.45 -19.00 23.51
N LEU A 597 -31.24 -19.16 24.83
CA LEU A 597 -31.22 -18.04 25.77
C LEU A 597 -30.08 -17.07 25.44
N ILE A 598 -28.87 -17.58 25.17
CA ILE A 598 -27.70 -16.76 24.79
C ILE A 598 -27.99 -15.97 23.51
N SER A 599 -28.53 -16.64 22.48
CA SER A 599 -28.91 -16.00 21.21
C SER A 599 -29.93 -14.88 21.43
N ASN A 600 -31.03 -15.18 22.12
CA ASN A 600 -32.11 -14.23 22.38
C ASN A 600 -31.64 -13.02 23.19
N SER A 601 -30.74 -13.23 24.14
CA SER A 601 -30.19 -12.17 24.96
C SER A 601 -29.24 -11.25 24.20
N LEU A 602 -28.35 -11.81 23.38
CA LEU A 602 -27.47 -11.02 22.50
C LEU A 602 -28.28 -10.20 21.50
N ASN A 603 -29.38 -10.76 21.00
CA ASN A 603 -30.27 -10.10 20.06
C ASN A 603 -31.12 -8.97 20.68
N ARG A 604 -31.25 -8.93 22.01
CA ARG A 604 -32.00 -7.89 22.74
C ARG A 604 -31.15 -6.67 23.10
N ILE A 605 -29.83 -6.71 22.87
CA ILE A 605 -28.96 -5.59 23.16
C ILE A 605 -29.10 -4.54 22.05
N GLU A 606 -29.84 -3.47 22.33
CA GLU A 606 -30.01 -2.35 21.40
C GLU A 606 -28.71 -1.54 21.22
N ASN A 607 -27.89 -1.44 22.29
CA ASN A 607 -26.62 -0.75 22.27
C ASN A 607 -25.46 -1.73 21.98
N LEU A 608 -25.02 -1.77 20.74
CA LEU A 608 -23.97 -2.68 20.28
C LEU A 608 -22.62 -2.54 21.02
N ALA A 609 -22.37 -1.41 21.69
CA ALA A 609 -21.17 -1.23 22.54
C ALA A 609 -21.22 -2.03 23.85
N GLU A 610 -22.40 -2.49 24.29
CA GLU A 610 -22.60 -3.28 25.50
C GLU A 610 -22.55 -4.80 25.26
N VAL A 611 -22.36 -5.22 24.01
CA VAL A 611 -22.28 -6.64 23.65
C VAL A 611 -20.96 -7.22 24.18
N PRO A 612 -21.00 -8.28 25.01
CA PRO A 612 -19.78 -8.94 25.48
C PRO A 612 -19.00 -9.58 24.34
N SER A 613 -17.68 -9.63 24.46
CA SER A 613 -16.81 -10.23 23.45
C SER A 613 -17.01 -11.74 23.35
N PHE A 614 -16.71 -12.31 22.18
CA PHE A 614 -16.80 -13.77 21.98
C PHE A 614 -16.00 -14.56 23.03
N GLU A 615 -14.79 -14.11 23.37
CA GLU A 615 -13.94 -14.77 24.37
C GLU A 615 -14.52 -14.72 25.80
N GLU A 616 -15.28 -13.68 26.13
CA GLU A 616 -15.97 -13.58 27.42
C GLU A 616 -17.13 -14.58 27.49
N ILE A 617 -17.98 -14.61 26.46
CA ILE A 617 -19.10 -15.57 26.40
C ILE A 617 -18.57 -17.01 26.36
N LYS A 618 -17.52 -17.28 25.58
CA LYS A 618 -16.85 -18.58 25.53
C LYS A 618 -16.36 -19.01 26.92
N ARG A 619 -15.70 -18.11 27.66
CA ARG A 619 -15.20 -18.40 29.01
C ARG A 619 -16.32 -18.80 29.95
N ASP A 620 -17.46 -18.13 29.88
CA ASP A 620 -18.61 -18.43 30.73
C ASP A 620 -19.29 -19.74 30.32
N VAL A 621 -19.47 -20.01 29.02
CA VAL A 621 -19.99 -21.30 28.54
C VAL A 621 -19.09 -22.46 28.97
N VAL A 622 -17.76 -22.32 28.82
CA VAL A 622 -16.80 -23.33 29.29
C VAL A 622 -16.88 -23.51 30.80
N ARG A 623 -16.99 -22.43 31.57
CA ARG A 623 -17.15 -22.48 33.03
C ARG A 623 -18.41 -23.24 33.43
N GLN A 624 -19.54 -22.99 32.78
CA GLN A 624 -20.79 -23.72 33.03
C GLN A 624 -20.62 -25.22 32.74
N GLN A 625 -19.99 -25.57 31.63
CA GLN A 625 -19.74 -26.98 31.28
C GLN A 625 -18.81 -27.69 32.28
N ILE A 626 -17.80 -27.00 32.82
CA ILE A 626 -16.93 -27.53 33.88
C ILE A 626 -17.73 -27.77 35.17
N LEU A 627 -18.60 -26.84 35.56
CA LEU A 627 -19.47 -27.01 36.73
C LEU A 627 -20.43 -28.20 36.57
N ILE A 628 -20.97 -28.40 35.37
CA ILE A 628 -21.81 -29.57 35.07
C ILE A 628 -21.00 -30.87 35.22
N LEU A 629 -19.76 -30.91 34.72
CA LEU A 629 -18.89 -32.08 34.90
C LEU A 629 -18.60 -32.36 36.37
N GLU A 630 -18.30 -31.32 37.17
CA GLU A 630 -18.09 -31.45 38.61
C GLU A 630 -19.35 -31.99 39.30
N PHE A 631 -20.53 -31.49 38.94
CA PHE A 631 -21.80 -31.97 39.48
C PHE A 631 -22.05 -33.46 39.17
N VAL A 632 -21.80 -33.88 37.92
CA VAL A 632 -21.96 -35.27 37.50
C VAL A 632 -20.99 -36.20 38.26
N ASP A 633 -19.73 -35.79 38.43
CA ASP A 633 -18.74 -36.56 39.20
C ASP A 633 -19.13 -36.67 40.69
N LEU A 634 -19.57 -35.56 41.29
CA LEU A 634 -20.02 -35.52 42.67
C LEU A 634 -21.27 -36.40 42.89
N ARG A 635 -22.19 -36.44 41.93
CA ARG A 635 -23.35 -37.33 42.01
C ARG A 635 -22.94 -38.81 41.90
N ASP A 636 -21.99 -39.15 41.05
CA ASP A 636 -21.47 -40.52 40.96
C ASP A 636 -20.79 -40.93 42.27
N GLU A 637 -19.97 -40.05 42.86
CA GLU A 637 -19.36 -40.29 44.18
C GLU A 637 -20.43 -40.43 45.28
N ALA A 638 -21.50 -39.62 45.24
CA ALA A 638 -22.60 -39.71 46.20
C ALA A 638 -23.29 -41.09 46.15
N ILE A 639 -23.52 -41.64 44.95
CA ILE A 639 -24.10 -42.97 44.77
C ILE A 639 -23.21 -44.04 45.42
N ASP A 640 -21.89 -44.00 45.19
CA ASP A 640 -20.95 -44.93 45.81
C ASP A 640 -21.04 -44.89 47.34
N LYS A 641 -21.12 -43.69 47.93
CA LYS A 641 -21.21 -43.52 49.39
C LYS A 641 -22.58 -43.92 49.94
N GLU A 642 -23.67 -43.64 49.22
CA GLU A 642 -25.03 -44.07 49.57
C GLU A 642 -25.13 -45.61 49.56
N GLU A 643 -24.53 -46.28 48.57
CA GLU A 643 -24.49 -47.74 48.46
C GLU A 643 -23.74 -48.37 49.64
N LEU A 644 -22.58 -47.83 50.00
CA LEU A 644 -21.79 -48.27 51.16
C LEU A 644 -22.51 -48.05 52.51
N LEU A 645 -23.41 -47.06 52.60
CA LEU A 645 -24.18 -46.73 53.80
C LEU A 645 -25.56 -47.40 53.86
N SER A 646 -25.99 -48.08 52.79
CA SER A 646 -27.31 -48.68 52.64
C SER A 646 -27.71 -49.59 53.81
N CYS A 647 -26.79 -50.45 54.27
CA CYS A 647 -27.00 -51.36 55.40
C CYS A 647 -27.17 -50.63 56.74
N VAL A 648 -26.49 -49.50 56.95
CA VAL A 648 -26.58 -48.71 58.20
C VAL A 648 -27.93 -48.01 58.27
N ILE A 649 -28.36 -47.44 57.14
CA ILE A 649 -29.62 -46.69 57.01
C ILE A 649 -30.83 -47.64 57.13
N GLN A 650 -30.80 -48.80 56.47
CA GLN A 650 -31.92 -49.76 56.51
C GLN A 650 -32.07 -50.45 57.88
N LEU A 651 -30.96 -50.71 58.58
CA LEU A 651 -30.97 -51.46 59.84
C LEU A 651 -30.95 -50.56 61.10
N LYS A 652 -30.99 -49.22 60.94
CA LYS A 652 -30.95 -48.22 62.03
C LYS A 652 -29.82 -48.47 63.06
N ARG A 653 -28.65 -48.93 62.61
CA ARG A 653 -27.51 -49.24 63.49
C ARG A 653 -26.69 -47.97 63.78
N LYS A 654 -25.97 -47.95 64.91
CA LYS A 654 -25.04 -46.86 65.21
C LYS A 654 -23.86 -46.91 64.23
N PRO A 655 -23.52 -45.79 63.56
CA PRO A 655 -22.48 -45.78 62.54
C PRO A 655 -21.08 -45.96 63.16
N THR A 656 -20.26 -46.78 62.51
CA THR A 656 -18.84 -46.99 62.83
C THR A 656 -18.02 -45.72 62.55
N ARG A 657 -16.74 -45.70 62.99
CA ARG A 657 -15.86 -44.53 62.79
C ARG A 657 -15.67 -44.20 61.31
N ASP A 658 -15.59 -45.20 60.44
CA ASP A 658 -15.41 -45.00 59.00
C ASP A 658 -16.71 -44.66 58.30
N GLU A 659 -17.85 -45.22 58.73
CA GLU A 659 -19.18 -44.81 58.26
C GLU A 659 -19.49 -43.34 58.62
N LYS A 660 -19.06 -42.87 59.79
CA LYS A 660 -19.14 -41.44 60.15
C LYS A 660 -18.34 -40.56 59.19
N LYS A 661 -17.19 -41.02 58.68
CA LYS A 661 -16.42 -40.29 57.65
C LYS A 661 -17.17 -40.27 56.32
N PHE A 662 -17.81 -41.37 55.94
CA PHE A 662 -18.64 -41.43 54.72
C PHE A 662 -19.85 -40.51 54.82
N ILE A 663 -20.55 -40.47 55.96
CA ILE A 663 -21.66 -39.53 56.21
C ILE A 663 -21.16 -38.09 56.12
N ALA A 664 -20.02 -37.76 56.72
CA ALA A 664 -19.43 -36.42 56.64
C ALA A 664 -19.08 -36.04 55.19
N ARG A 665 -18.47 -36.95 54.41
CA ARG A 665 -18.17 -36.73 52.99
C ARG A 665 -19.43 -36.57 52.15
N LEU A 666 -20.45 -37.41 52.36
CA LEU A 666 -21.73 -37.32 51.66
C LEU A 666 -22.41 -35.97 51.92
N ASN A 667 -22.40 -35.49 53.17
CA ASN A 667 -22.92 -34.15 53.50
C ASN A 667 -22.14 -33.04 52.78
N MET A 668 -20.80 -33.12 52.71
CA MET A 668 -20.01 -32.15 51.94
C MET A 668 -20.34 -32.19 50.44
N ILE A 669 -20.51 -33.39 49.87
CA ILE A 669 -20.90 -33.57 48.46
C ILE A 669 -22.27 -32.92 48.21
N LEU A 670 -23.27 -33.18 49.05
CA LEU A 670 -24.61 -32.62 48.90
C LEU A 670 -24.62 -31.08 49.04
N ILE A 671 -23.82 -30.52 49.95
CA ILE A 671 -23.64 -29.06 50.07
C ILE A 671 -23.06 -28.50 48.78
N ARG A 672 -21.97 -29.09 48.28
CA ARG A 672 -21.31 -28.62 47.05
C ARG A 672 -22.19 -28.77 45.81
N MET A 673 -22.93 -29.86 45.70
CA MET A 673 -23.93 -30.04 44.65
C MET A 673 -25.02 -28.96 44.72
N GLY A 674 -25.49 -28.62 45.92
CA GLY A 674 -26.46 -27.52 46.11
C GLY A 674 -25.89 -26.14 45.76
N GLU A 675 -24.60 -25.90 45.97
CA GLU A 675 -23.91 -24.70 45.50
C GLU A 675 -23.84 -24.65 43.97
N ILE A 676 -23.44 -25.75 43.32
CA ILE A 676 -23.35 -25.84 41.86
C ILE A 676 -24.75 -25.70 41.24
N GLU A 677 -25.77 -26.34 41.83
CA GLU A 677 -27.16 -26.17 41.40
C GLU A 677 -27.57 -24.71 41.50
N LYS A 678 -27.28 -23.97 42.58
CA LYS A 678 -27.57 -22.52 42.64
C LYS A 678 -26.84 -21.72 41.56
N LEU A 679 -25.59 -22.08 41.24
CA LEU A 679 -24.83 -21.44 40.17
C LEU A 679 -25.39 -21.75 38.77
N LEU A 680 -26.10 -22.87 38.60
CA LEU A 680 -26.72 -23.30 37.33
C LEU A 680 -28.24 -22.96 37.24
N LEU A 681 -28.96 -22.87 38.36
CA LEU A 681 -30.42 -22.66 38.48
C LEU A 681 -30.83 -21.22 38.76
N ASN A 682 -29.90 -20.28 38.86
CA ASN A 682 -30.20 -18.86 38.65
C ASN A 682 -30.64 -18.68 37.18
N ARG A 683 -31.86 -19.10 36.86
CA ARG A 683 -32.45 -19.17 35.51
C ARG A 683 -32.77 -17.80 34.89
N GLU A 684 -32.55 -16.72 35.63
CA GLU A 684 -32.55 -15.34 35.12
C GLU A 684 -31.15 -14.86 34.71
N HIS A 685 -30.09 -15.65 34.96
CA HIS A 685 -28.73 -15.35 34.54
C HIS A 685 -28.47 -15.90 33.14
N ASP A 686 -28.97 -15.17 32.16
CA ASP A 686 -28.28 -15.05 30.90
C ASP A 686 -26.80 -14.66 31.16
N PRO A 687 -25.80 -15.37 30.61
CA PRO A 687 -24.39 -15.02 30.79
C PRO A 687 -24.10 -13.57 30.37
N VAL A 688 -24.85 -13.02 29.43
CA VAL A 688 -24.77 -11.59 29.05
C VAL A 688 -25.29 -10.70 30.19
N GLN A 689 -26.43 -11.01 30.81
CA GLN A 689 -26.94 -10.30 31.98
C GLN A 689 -25.99 -10.42 33.19
N ALA A 690 -25.37 -11.58 33.41
CA ALA A 690 -24.37 -11.78 34.45
C ALA A 690 -23.12 -10.90 34.25
N ILE A 691 -22.68 -10.74 32.99
CA ILE A 691 -21.58 -9.84 32.63
C ILE A 691 -22.01 -8.38 32.80
N LYS A 692 -23.23 -8.02 32.40
CA LYS A 692 -23.79 -6.66 32.58
C LYS A 692 -23.94 -6.29 34.05
N ASP A 693 -24.45 -7.21 34.87
CA ASP A 693 -24.61 -7.04 36.32
C ASP A 693 -23.23 -6.94 36.99
N LYS A 694 -22.25 -7.77 36.59
CA LYS A 694 -20.89 -7.71 37.11
C LYS A 694 -20.14 -6.44 36.69
N ALA A 695 -20.32 -5.97 35.46
CA ALA A 695 -19.79 -4.70 34.99
C ALA A 695 -20.42 -3.53 35.75
N SER A 696 -21.73 -3.57 35.99
CA SER A 696 -22.45 -2.56 36.80
C SER A 696 -22.03 -2.58 38.26
N ALA A 697 -21.78 -3.76 38.83
CA ALA A 697 -21.28 -3.94 40.19
C ALA A 697 -19.85 -3.41 40.31
N SER A 698 -18.95 -3.73 39.38
CA SER A 698 -17.59 -3.17 39.34
C SER A 698 -17.58 -1.65 39.13
N LEU A 699 -18.51 -1.11 38.32
CA LEU A 699 -18.68 0.35 38.20
C LEU A 699 -19.20 0.98 39.50
N SER A 700 -20.06 0.29 40.24
CA SER A 700 -20.54 0.75 41.55
C SER A 700 -19.48 0.64 42.64
N GLU A 701 -18.60 -0.37 42.61
CA GLU A 701 -17.43 -0.50 43.48
C GLU A 701 -16.43 0.62 43.18
N ILE A 702 -16.14 0.91 41.91
CA ILE A 702 -15.30 2.05 41.52
C ILE A 702 -15.95 3.38 41.94
N SER A 703 -17.27 3.50 41.87
CA SER A 703 -18.00 4.68 42.35
C SER A 703 -17.92 4.84 43.87
N ASN A 704 -17.99 3.73 44.62
CA ASN A 704 -17.87 3.71 46.07
C ASN A 704 -16.45 3.98 46.53
N GLU A 705 -15.44 3.39 45.88
CA GLU A 705 -14.02 3.71 46.12
C GLU A 705 -13.72 5.19 45.83
N ASN A 706 -14.33 5.76 44.78
CA ASN A 706 -14.24 7.20 44.53
C ASN A 706 -14.94 8.05 45.60
N SER A 707 -16.00 7.54 46.23
CA SER A 707 -16.68 8.21 47.34
C SER A 707 -15.87 8.15 48.64
N ASP A 708 -15.17 7.04 48.89
CA ASP A 708 -14.24 6.87 50.01
C ASP A 708 -13.00 7.74 49.82
N LEU A 709 -12.51 7.87 48.57
CA LEU A 709 -11.44 8.80 48.23
C LEU A 709 -11.85 10.26 48.46
N LYS A 710 -13.11 10.62 48.13
CA LYS A 710 -13.68 11.94 48.44
C LYS A 710 -13.78 12.20 49.94
N GLN A 711 -14.19 11.21 50.73
CA GLN A 711 -14.21 11.33 52.19
C GLN A 711 -12.81 11.45 52.77
N PHE A 712 -11.84 10.68 52.26
CA PHE A 712 -10.45 10.74 52.67
C PHE A 712 -9.82 12.12 52.37
N ILE A 713 -10.06 12.67 51.17
CA ILE A 713 -9.62 14.02 50.80
C ILE A 713 -10.31 15.09 51.66
N SER A 714 -11.61 14.94 51.94
CA SER A 714 -12.34 15.85 52.84
C SER A 714 -11.82 15.78 54.29
N GLY A 715 -11.41 14.59 54.73
CA GLY A 715 -10.74 14.36 56.02
C GLY A 715 -9.37 15.05 56.08
N LEU A 716 -8.54 14.89 55.05
CA LEU A 716 -7.24 15.57 54.94
C LEU A 716 -7.38 17.10 54.91
N ILE A 717 -8.41 17.62 54.24
CA ILE A 717 -8.71 19.05 54.23
C ILE A 717 -9.11 19.52 55.64
N LYS A 718 -9.93 18.75 56.37
CA LYS A 718 -10.30 19.07 57.76
C LYS A 718 -9.10 19.01 58.72
N GLU A 719 -8.23 18.01 58.61
CA GLU A 719 -7.01 17.92 59.44
C GLU A 719 -6.01 19.04 59.14
N SER A 720 -5.93 19.50 57.88
CA SER A 720 -5.10 20.65 57.49
C SER A 720 -5.63 22.02 57.98
N SER A 721 -6.86 22.05 58.50
CA SER A 721 -7.51 23.25 59.03
C SER A 721 -7.47 23.36 60.56
N SER A 722 -6.96 22.34 61.27
CA SER A 722 -6.87 22.32 62.73
C SER A 722 -5.46 22.43 63.31
N SER A 723 -4.41 22.60 62.52
CA SER A 723 -3.06 22.89 63.03
C SER A 723 -2.70 24.38 62.92
N SER A 724 -2.78 25.05 64.06
CA SER A 724 -2.21 26.38 64.29
C SER A 724 -0.68 26.31 64.36
N SER A 725 0.03 27.03 63.49
CA SER A 725 1.19 27.90 63.80
C SER A 725 2.13 28.06 62.59
N ASP A 726 2.29 29.32 62.15
CA ASP A 726 3.44 29.96 61.50
C ASP A 726 4.35 29.16 60.55
N ALA A 727 4.11 29.28 59.24
CA ALA A 727 5.09 29.38 58.13
C ALA A 727 4.37 29.40 56.75
N PRO A 728 4.96 29.98 55.67
CA PRO A 728 4.22 30.39 54.48
C PRO A 728 3.85 29.21 53.56
N ARG A 729 2.60 29.20 53.09
CA ARG A 729 2.03 28.19 52.17
C ARG A 729 2.31 28.53 50.70
N PRO A 730 2.61 27.54 49.82
CA PRO A 730 2.55 27.69 48.38
C PRO A 730 1.12 27.44 47.83
N GLU A 731 0.78 28.17 46.77
CA GLU A 731 -0.49 28.13 46.04
C GLU A 731 -0.71 26.78 45.33
N ILE A 732 -1.52 25.89 45.93
CA ILE A 732 -2.03 24.68 45.25
C ILE A 732 -3.58 24.61 45.31
N GLY A 733 -4.23 25.49 46.09
CA GLY A 733 -5.67 25.43 46.36
C GLY A 733 -6.61 25.92 45.25
N LEU A 734 -6.12 26.62 44.21
CA LEU A 734 -6.97 27.24 43.19
C LEU A 734 -7.19 26.39 41.93
N ALA A 735 -6.33 25.41 41.65
CA ALA A 735 -6.42 24.60 40.43
C ALA A 735 -7.47 23.48 40.50
N PHE A 736 -7.82 22.99 41.69
CA PHE A 736 -8.74 21.85 41.85
C PHE A 736 -10.22 22.25 41.94
N GLY A 737 -10.54 23.48 42.37
CA GLY A 737 -11.92 23.96 42.49
C GLY A 737 -12.60 24.23 41.13
N VAL A 738 -11.82 24.60 40.11
CA VAL A 738 -12.34 24.92 38.77
C VAL A 738 -12.71 23.64 38.00
N PHE A 739 -11.99 22.54 38.22
CA PHE A 739 -12.22 21.28 37.52
C PHE A 739 -13.51 20.57 37.98
N TYR A 740 -13.94 20.78 39.24
CA TYR A 740 -15.13 20.12 39.79
C TYR A 740 -16.45 20.82 39.42
N ASN A 741 -16.46 22.16 39.35
CA ASN A 741 -17.66 22.91 38.95
C ASN A 741 -18.04 22.70 37.47
N MET A 742 -17.09 22.28 36.63
CA MET A 742 -17.34 22.01 35.21
C MET A 742 -18.06 20.67 34.97
N LEU A 743 -17.97 19.74 35.92
CA LEU A 743 -18.56 18.39 35.85
C LEU A 743 -20.01 18.32 36.36
N GLU A 744 -20.45 19.24 37.22
CA GLU A 744 -21.84 19.31 37.70
C GLU A 744 -22.80 19.96 36.69
N THR A 745 -22.33 20.89 35.86
CA THR A 745 -23.14 21.53 34.81
C THR A 745 -23.48 20.62 33.63
N ALA A 746 -22.87 19.44 33.51
CA ALA A 746 -23.14 18.49 32.43
C ALA A 746 -24.23 17.44 32.77
N ARG A 747 -24.87 17.53 33.95
CA ARG A 747 -25.77 16.47 34.47
C ARG A 747 -27.22 16.89 34.74
N SER A 748 -27.63 18.10 34.39
CA SER A 748 -29.04 18.52 34.48
C SER A 748 -29.52 19.07 33.14
N ASP A 749 -30.15 18.21 32.33
CA ASP A 749 -31.24 18.58 31.43
C ASP A 749 -31.79 17.34 30.75
N THR A 750 -32.81 16.72 31.36
CA THR A 750 -34.01 16.16 30.68
C THR A 750 -34.89 15.42 31.69
N THR A 751 -35.82 16.13 32.34
CA THR A 751 -37.08 15.52 32.79
C THR A 751 -38.25 16.51 32.70
N ALA A 752 -39.37 15.95 32.24
CA ALA A 752 -40.77 16.38 32.42
C ALA A 752 -41.37 17.41 31.43
N ASN A 753 -42.33 16.97 30.61
CA ASN A 753 -43.75 17.09 30.99
C ASN A 753 -44.72 16.39 30.01
N THR A 754 -45.69 15.69 30.60
CA THR A 754 -46.89 15.10 30.01
C THR A 754 -48.12 15.93 30.38
N SER A 755 -48.96 16.27 29.39
CA SER A 755 -50.41 16.52 29.46
C SER A 755 -50.83 16.93 28.03
N GLY A 756 -51.71 16.27 27.29
CA GLY A 756 -53.00 15.68 27.66
C GLY A 756 -54.07 16.53 26.97
N GLU A 757 -54.66 16.04 25.87
CA GLU A 757 -56.03 16.36 25.40
C GLU A 757 -56.35 15.53 24.14
N GLU A 758 -57.42 14.73 24.23
CA GLU A 758 -58.14 14.13 23.10
C GLU A 758 -58.82 15.25 22.28
N PRO A 759 -59.19 15.01 21.01
CA PRO A 759 -60.55 14.50 20.81
C PRO A 759 -60.69 13.43 19.72
N ASP A 760 -61.72 12.63 19.98
CA ASP A 760 -62.48 11.75 19.11
C ASP A 760 -62.92 12.43 17.79
N MET A 761 -62.91 11.66 16.68
CA MET A 761 -63.90 11.72 15.59
C MET A 761 -63.55 10.67 14.51
N THR A 762 -64.36 9.62 14.51
CA THR A 762 -64.70 8.72 13.40
C THR A 762 -64.77 9.38 12.01
N ASN A 763 -64.23 8.72 10.96
CA ASN A 763 -64.97 8.18 9.79
C ASN A 763 -64.18 8.16 8.44
N ILE A 764 -64.14 6.95 7.85
CA ILE A 764 -64.55 6.59 6.46
C ILE A 764 -63.58 6.74 5.25
N CYS A 765 -63.56 5.65 4.45
CA CYS A 765 -63.13 5.41 3.05
C CYS A 765 -61.61 5.34 2.77
N ARG A 766 -60.98 4.24 2.35
CA ARG A 766 -61.24 3.17 1.34
C ARG A 766 -61.07 3.63 -0.12
N ILE A 767 -60.18 2.90 -0.83
CA ILE A 767 -59.97 2.82 -2.29
C ILE A 767 -59.24 4.06 -2.86
N SER A 768 -58.12 3.98 -3.60
CA SER A 768 -57.65 2.96 -4.57
C SER A 768 -56.18 2.58 -4.46
#